data_AF-A0A7V4CUW4-F1
#
_entry.id   AF-A0A7V4CUW4-F1
#
_cell.length_a   1.000
_cell.length_b   1.000
_cell.length_c   1.000
_cell.angle_alpha   90.00
_cell.angle_beta   90.00
_cell.angle_gamma   90.00
#
_symmetry.space_group_name_H-M   'P 1'
#
loop_
_entity.id
_entity.type
_entity.pdbx_description
1 polymer ?
#
loop_
_entity_poly.entity_id
_entity_poly.type
_entity_poly.pdbx_seq_one_letter_code
_entity_poly.pdbx_strand_id
1 'polypeptide(L)'
;MKNLTAKICLIVFLLFPNLKIKSQSLPEWTNKLQFYQLSHGYSFSYSPIIHKCPFTAQGWGLYFPNSFKDHEILSEINQWKSRGKIYLSFGPAYQLHWSGETNLPDSHRLQDINGNYINNPISGSKQYTLCSEDWLEFVKQANRRAIDLGADGIQVDEVNVFPYLMLKWGNPQLTFDPVTMQKFKDYLKNKYSASYLLQNYGISNIDNFHFGSWIKANGKTENWADEPLSGLSADFFNFLIQTNKSFVKSLKEDAKTYAKQKYNRDITFSGNPNFNIEGYFLVDELDFFLAEHFALSENDPIAPTIIKSLKGIKKWPVNVIPEPKKNGMPQLTRNLIRLLISEIYASGGMMVFGEKISEGTPILEPIDLDYDVLNRYMNFIFNNEKLYLDLKNVSDVAVLNSYSSRIARYFSTEGNMQTDYSNNYTGICKLLCDANIQFDCIFAPDNRFTSAPDFSLSDLEKYQAIILPNTFILSDQQVQVILNFLNNGGIVIAFGNIGTHKPDGSLANRTELFSLQGSDGVKNYGKGKFVYCEEKIGQNYLSNTGTDRLNTMNKFKNMLLPYILPNTIIENYNIVNDGGSIAGFLYKDKFENYITHIVNYDFNKVTDSFSSKENITYKIYTKENHSPHAIFVSPDFRDIIKLPTTFSNGYTTIQIPKLEAYGILVLQKNSTAPVIRNRTPNSNQKIVGGDSLLLSVEAEDPDGNNLFYKWYVNESCVDSATGPAFVFRTNFSTSGKHKIRVVITDAISEINSDWEIDVVNYKYPKIFFDESKNERNTISYERAVKLNPEHPDWVFLNQLKSILEHNYIVERSETTNFSSLINNYDALILAAPDESFTSSEINNILSFVENGGSLFVICDAGLNSEINNLLQNFGIRLVNNLICCPAESGSDPGNPVVLNFSNHPSVGKYPMLEMNWGAYLITSSPAIPIAFTESNTWCDINNDLAYNPNEMKGPFTVMAASEFGKGRVIVISDNPFHDGFLLNPLCPNDELFYNSLKWLTEKVNRITSIHETDNPFPTMFKLYQNFPNPLNPSTTINYTIPNVGKSLQQITLKVYDILGREIAKLVDEYKAPGSYSVNFTPTQNLASGVYFYRLTAGSFSDTKKMIFLK
;
A
#
# COMPACT_ATOMS: atom_id res chain seq x y z
N MET A 1 -54.81 -9.64 -14.10
CA MET A 1 -53.45 -9.12 -14.39
C MET A 1 -52.54 -8.93 -13.17
N LYS A 2 -53.02 -8.78 -11.92
CA LYS A 2 -52.12 -8.67 -10.74
C LYS A 2 -51.61 -10.01 -10.16
N ASN A 3 -52.15 -11.16 -10.58
CA ASN A 3 -51.72 -12.50 -10.11
C ASN A 3 -50.83 -13.29 -11.09
N LEU A 4 -50.51 -12.73 -12.26
CA LEU A 4 -49.62 -13.37 -13.24
C LEU A 4 -48.15 -12.97 -13.02
N THR A 5 -47.91 -11.74 -12.56
CA THR A 5 -46.57 -11.20 -12.29
C THR A 5 -45.90 -11.88 -11.10
N ALA A 6 -46.66 -12.23 -10.05
CA ALA A 6 -46.14 -12.94 -8.88
C ALA A 6 -45.76 -14.41 -9.17
N LYS A 7 -46.46 -15.07 -10.11
CA LYS A 7 -46.14 -16.46 -10.51
C LYS A 7 -44.98 -16.55 -11.50
N ILE A 8 -44.74 -15.53 -12.32
CA ILE A 8 -43.58 -15.47 -13.21
C ILE A 8 -42.30 -15.18 -12.41
N CYS A 9 -42.35 -14.33 -11.37
CA CYS A 9 -41.19 -14.09 -10.50
C CYS A 9 -40.80 -15.32 -9.65
N LEU A 10 -41.74 -16.21 -9.31
CA LEU A 10 -41.43 -17.41 -8.52
C LEU A 10 -40.85 -18.57 -9.36
N ILE A 11 -41.14 -18.62 -10.66
CA ILE A 11 -40.63 -19.67 -11.57
C ILE A 11 -39.20 -19.37 -12.05
N VAL A 12 -38.82 -18.09 -12.15
CA VAL A 12 -37.45 -17.69 -12.53
C VAL A 12 -36.43 -17.99 -11.41
N PHE A 13 -36.85 -18.00 -10.15
CA PHE A 13 -35.96 -18.31 -9.02
C PHE A 13 -35.65 -19.81 -8.82
N LEU A 14 -36.43 -20.70 -9.44
CA LEU A 14 -36.28 -22.16 -9.26
C LEU A 14 -35.59 -22.87 -10.44
N LEU A 15 -35.21 -22.15 -11.51
CA LEU A 15 -34.57 -22.74 -12.69
C LEU A 15 -33.08 -22.36 -12.88
N PHE A 16 -32.47 -21.60 -11.97
CA PHE A 16 -31.03 -21.27 -12.03
C PHE A 16 -30.32 -21.52 -10.69
N PRO A 17 -30.06 -22.77 -10.28
CA PRO A 17 -29.05 -23.03 -9.27
C PRO A 17 -27.69 -22.89 -9.96
N ASN A 18 -26.94 -21.86 -9.59
CA ASN A 18 -25.65 -21.44 -10.14
C ASN A 18 -25.71 -20.47 -11.31
N LEU A 19 -25.76 -19.17 -10.98
CA LEU A 19 -24.92 -18.13 -11.57
C LEU A 19 -25.04 -16.86 -10.71
N LYS A 20 -24.52 -16.92 -9.48
CA LYS A 20 -23.96 -15.71 -8.88
C LYS A 20 -22.68 -15.43 -9.66
N ILE A 21 -22.79 -14.71 -10.77
CA ILE A 21 -21.68 -13.86 -11.17
C ILE A 21 -21.62 -12.79 -10.08
N LYS A 22 -20.84 -13.06 -9.02
CA LYS A 22 -20.31 -11.99 -8.19
C LYS A 22 -19.57 -11.09 -9.16
N SER A 23 -20.15 -9.96 -9.55
CA SER A 23 -19.31 -8.82 -9.90
C SER A 23 -18.51 -8.55 -8.63
N GLN A 24 -17.26 -8.99 -8.59
CA GLN A 24 -16.35 -8.59 -7.52
C GLN A 24 -16.20 -7.08 -7.65
N SER A 25 -16.94 -6.32 -6.84
CA SER A 25 -16.57 -4.95 -6.53
C SER A 25 -15.15 -5.01 -5.98
N LEU A 26 -14.28 -4.13 -6.47
CA LEU A 26 -12.93 -3.99 -5.94
C LEU A 26 -13.03 -3.78 -4.42
N PRO A 27 -12.28 -4.52 -3.59
CA PRO A 27 -12.27 -4.28 -2.15
C PRO A 27 -11.92 -2.82 -1.86
N GLU A 28 -12.59 -2.17 -0.91
CA GLU A 28 -12.40 -0.75 -0.60
C GLU A 28 -10.95 -0.36 -0.25
N TRP A 29 -10.13 -1.35 0.15
CA TRP A 29 -8.71 -1.16 0.42
C TRP A 29 -7.83 -1.03 -0.83
N THR A 30 -8.26 -1.48 -2.02
CA THR A 30 -7.40 -1.49 -3.23
C THR A 30 -7.00 -0.09 -3.66
N ASN A 31 -7.86 0.90 -3.43
CA ASN A 31 -7.58 2.31 -3.74
C ASN A 31 -6.70 2.98 -2.67
N LYS A 32 -6.41 2.26 -1.58
CA LYS A 32 -5.56 2.67 -0.46
C LYS A 32 -4.25 1.86 -0.40
N LEU A 33 -4.07 0.91 -1.34
CA LEU A 33 -3.02 -0.11 -1.31
C LEU A 33 -1.63 0.45 -1.54
N GLN A 34 -0.74 0.14 -0.61
CA GLN A 34 0.70 0.43 -0.68
C GLN A 34 1.46 -0.75 0.00
N PHE A 35 2.62 -1.15 -0.55
CA PHE A 35 3.44 -2.30 -0.14
C PHE A 35 4.59 -1.83 0.74
N TYR A 36 4.98 -2.60 1.78
CA TYR A 36 6.03 -2.20 2.72
C TYR A 36 6.84 -3.37 3.32
N GLN A 37 8.06 -3.09 3.74
CA GLN A 37 9.08 -4.10 4.05
C GLN A 37 9.02 -4.60 5.50
N LEU A 38 9.12 -5.91 5.75
CA LEU A 38 9.68 -6.39 7.01
C LEU A 38 11.20 -6.29 6.93
N SER A 39 11.80 -5.48 7.82
CA SER A 39 13.22 -5.48 8.14
C SER A 39 14.21 -4.91 7.13
N HIS A 40 14.24 -3.60 7.05
CA HIS A 40 15.42 -2.79 7.39
C HIS A 40 14.92 -1.35 7.41
N GLY A 41 14.97 -0.73 8.59
CA GLY A 41 14.58 0.65 8.77
C GLY A 41 15.39 1.56 7.84
N TYR A 42 14.76 2.04 6.78
CA TYR A 42 15.05 3.39 6.37
C TYR A 42 14.52 4.30 7.49
N SER A 43 15.33 5.28 7.90
CA SER A 43 14.90 6.32 8.84
C SER A 43 13.79 7.14 8.20
N PHE A 44 12.53 6.72 8.36
CA PHE A 44 11.34 7.32 7.76
C PHE A 44 11.17 8.81 8.11
N SER A 45 11.75 9.27 9.22
CA SER A 45 11.73 10.67 9.64
C SER A 45 12.36 11.65 8.63
N TYR A 46 13.21 11.18 7.70
CA TYR A 46 13.93 12.05 6.76
C TYR A 46 13.65 11.79 5.28
N SER A 47 12.73 10.88 4.93
CA SER A 47 12.48 10.59 3.52
C SER A 47 11.75 11.76 2.81
N PRO A 48 12.34 12.40 1.79
CA PRO A 48 11.74 13.56 1.13
C PRO A 48 10.40 13.24 0.46
N ILE A 49 10.21 11.98 0.08
CA ILE A 49 9.00 11.52 -0.60
C ILE A 49 7.79 11.59 0.32
N ILE A 50 7.94 11.37 1.63
CA ILE A 50 6.84 11.33 2.60
C ILE A 50 6.19 12.71 2.79
N HIS A 51 7.00 13.78 2.70
CA HIS A 51 6.51 15.15 2.82
C HIS A 51 5.96 15.71 1.51
N LYS A 52 6.49 15.26 0.37
CA LYS A 52 6.16 15.80 -0.96
C LYS A 52 5.09 14.99 -1.71
N CYS A 53 5.04 13.68 -1.47
CA CYS A 53 4.10 12.75 -2.05
C CYS A 53 3.42 11.98 -0.91
N PRO A 54 2.16 12.30 -0.56
CA PRO A 54 1.40 11.58 0.48
C PRO A 54 1.13 10.10 0.16
N PHE A 55 1.71 9.55 -0.91
CA PHE A 55 1.31 8.33 -1.57
C PHE A 55 2.56 7.59 -2.09
N THR A 56 3.11 6.67 -1.30
CA THR A 56 4.29 5.89 -1.69
C THR A 56 4.22 4.46 -1.16
N ALA A 57 4.86 3.52 -1.87
CA ALA A 57 4.76 2.09 -1.59
C ALA A 57 6.10 1.43 -1.91
N GLN A 58 6.89 1.10 -0.89
CA GLN A 58 8.20 0.50 -1.10
C GLN A 58 8.06 -0.99 -1.52
N GLY A 59 8.60 -1.31 -2.70
CA GLY A 59 8.33 -2.57 -3.39
C GLY A 59 9.33 -3.71 -3.14
N TRP A 60 10.38 -3.51 -2.35
CA TRP A 60 11.43 -4.51 -2.12
C TRP A 60 11.61 -4.77 -0.63
N GLY A 61 11.41 -6.01 -0.20
CA GLY A 61 11.75 -6.48 1.15
C GLY A 61 12.61 -7.72 1.03
N LEU A 62 13.93 -7.51 1.04
CA LEU A 62 14.85 -8.54 0.59
C LEU A 62 15.06 -9.68 1.59
N TYR A 63 14.78 -9.49 2.89
CA TYR A 63 15.19 -10.44 3.92
C TYR A 63 14.28 -10.43 5.17
N PHE A 64 14.24 -11.55 5.92
CA PHE A 64 13.78 -11.55 7.32
C PHE A 64 14.94 -11.14 8.26
N PRO A 65 14.70 -10.35 9.33
CA PRO A 65 15.76 -9.91 10.23
C PRO A 65 16.24 -11.06 11.11
N ASN A 66 17.47 -10.93 11.63
CA ASN A 66 18.05 -11.88 12.60
C ASN A 66 17.28 -11.90 13.92
N SER A 67 16.76 -10.74 14.31
CA SER A 67 15.86 -10.55 15.44
C SER A 67 14.78 -9.56 15.01
N PHE A 68 13.52 -9.94 15.09
CA PHE A 68 12.42 -9.00 14.91
C PHE A 68 12.44 -8.00 16.05
N LYS A 69 12.77 -6.74 15.73
CA LYS A 69 12.62 -5.61 16.63
C LYS A 69 11.18 -5.10 16.49
N ASP A 70 10.29 -5.64 17.30
CA ASP A 70 8.85 -5.36 17.19
C ASP A 70 8.52 -3.88 17.30
N HIS A 71 9.28 -3.13 18.10
CA HIS A 71 9.10 -1.69 18.25
C HIS A 71 9.40 -0.93 16.94
N GLU A 72 10.41 -1.33 16.15
CA GLU A 72 10.72 -0.70 14.86
C GLU A 72 9.60 -0.96 13.84
N ILE A 73 9.15 -2.20 13.72
CA ILE A 73 8.07 -2.60 12.80
C ILE A 73 6.74 -1.95 13.22
N LEU A 74 6.45 -1.91 14.52
CA LEU A 74 5.25 -1.25 15.05
C LEU A 74 5.27 0.26 14.81
N SER A 75 6.44 0.91 15.00
CA SER A 75 6.63 2.33 14.69
C SER A 75 6.33 2.61 13.22
N GLU A 76 6.86 1.79 12.31
CA GLU A 76 6.59 1.91 10.88
C GLU A 76 5.10 1.73 10.54
N ILE A 77 4.46 0.67 11.07
CA ILE A 77 3.02 0.43 10.88
C ILE A 77 2.19 1.61 11.39
N ASN A 78 2.49 2.12 12.58
CA ASN A 78 1.77 3.25 13.19
C ASN A 78 1.94 4.53 12.37
N GLN A 79 3.16 4.80 11.89
CA GLN A 79 3.44 5.91 11.00
C GLN A 79 2.61 5.82 9.71
N TRP A 80 2.48 4.66 9.07
CA TRP A 80 1.64 4.53 7.86
C TRP A 80 0.15 4.65 8.16
N LYS A 81 -0.32 4.02 9.22
CA LYS A 81 -1.72 4.12 9.67
C LYS A 81 -2.10 5.54 10.07
N SER A 82 -1.15 6.33 10.61
CA SER A 82 -1.35 7.74 10.91
C SER A 82 -1.84 8.57 9.72
N ARG A 83 -1.42 8.15 8.53
CA ARG A 83 -1.69 8.77 7.22
C ARG A 83 -2.88 8.12 6.50
N GLY A 84 -3.61 7.22 7.16
CA GLY A 84 -4.77 6.52 6.61
C GLY A 84 -4.41 5.46 5.57
N LYS A 85 -3.19 4.91 5.62
CA LYS A 85 -2.68 3.91 4.68
C LYS A 85 -2.78 2.49 5.25
N ILE A 86 -2.75 1.49 4.37
CA ILE A 86 -2.68 0.08 4.75
C ILE A 86 -1.23 -0.42 4.65
N TYR A 87 -0.83 -1.29 5.55
CA TYR A 87 0.53 -1.84 5.59
C TYR A 87 0.53 -3.30 5.18
N LEU A 88 1.11 -3.64 4.02
CA LEU A 88 1.41 -5.03 3.69
C LEU A 88 2.81 -5.36 4.17
N SER A 89 2.94 -6.42 4.96
CA SER A 89 4.23 -6.94 5.39
C SER A 89 4.86 -7.77 4.27
N PHE A 90 6.10 -7.46 3.93
CA PHE A 90 6.84 -8.10 2.84
C PHE A 90 7.95 -9.01 3.35
N GLY A 91 8.09 -10.23 2.81
CA GLY A 91 9.22 -11.11 3.13
C GLY A 91 9.48 -12.19 2.07
N PRO A 92 10.72 -12.71 1.95
CA PRO A 92 11.08 -13.66 0.90
C PRO A 92 10.54 -15.07 1.14
N ALA A 93 10.28 -15.81 0.06
CA ALA A 93 9.83 -17.21 0.17
C ALA A 93 10.92 -18.17 0.71
N TYR A 94 12.21 -17.88 0.49
CA TYR A 94 13.29 -18.86 0.69
C TYR A 94 14.64 -18.31 1.18
N GLN A 95 14.76 -17.01 1.44
CA GLN A 95 16.03 -16.36 1.80
C GLN A 95 16.02 -15.81 3.23
N LEU A 96 17.19 -15.81 3.89
CA LEU A 96 17.43 -15.20 5.20
C LEU A 96 18.51 -14.09 5.10
N HIS A 97 18.43 -13.01 5.90
CA HIS A 97 19.38 -11.89 5.88
C HIS A 97 20.86 -12.30 6.11
N TRP A 98 21.80 -11.46 5.62
CA TRP A 98 23.25 -11.66 5.57
C TRP A 98 23.97 -11.92 6.92
N SER A 99 23.30 -11.70 8.05
CA SER A 99 23.92 -11.73 9.37
C SER A 99 23.22 -12.65 10.38
N GLY A 100 22.25 -13.47 9.95
CA GLY A 100 21.38 -14.21 10.88
C GLY A 100 21.87 -15.60 11.26
N GLU A 101 22.07 -15.82 12.57
CA GLU A 101 21.93 -17.14 13.16
C GLU A 101 20.42 -17.47 13.25
N THR A 102 19.93 -18.36 12.37
CA THR A 102 18.66 -19.06 12.65
C THR A 102 18.96 -20.30 13.47
N ASN A 103 18.02 -20.66 14.36
CA ASN A 103 18.01 -22.00 14.97
C ASN A 103 17.79 -23.13 13.93
N LEU A 104 17.46 -22.80 12.68
CA LEU A 104 17.35 -23.76 11.60
C LEU A 104 18.73 -24.27 11.20
N PRO A 105 18.98 -25.59 11.28
CA PRO A 105 20.27 -26.14 10.92
C PRO A 105 20.48 -26.07 9.41
N ASP A 106 21.75 -26.03 9.00
CA ASP A 106 22.13 -26.01 7.59
C ASP A 106 21.57 -27.20 6.80
N SER A 107 21.15 -28.30 7.44
CA SER A 107 20.49 -29.46 6.82
C SER A 107 19.19 -29.15 6.06
N HIS A 108 18.60 -27.97 6.27
CA HIS A 108 17.39 -27.51 5.56
C HIS A 108 17.72 -26.53 4.42
N ARG A 109 19.00 -26.24 4.19
CA ARG A 109 19.46 -25.34 3.14
C ARG A 109 19.50 -26.03 1.79
N LEU A 110 19.35 -25.23 0.73
CA LEU A 110 19.57 -25.68 -0.63
C LEU A 110 21.01 -26.15 -0.80
N GLN A 111 21.17 -27.29 -1.47
CA GLN A 111 22.46 -27.80 -1.92
C GLN A 111 22.50 -27.84 -3.45
N ASP A 112 23.71 -27.63 -3.99
CA ASP A 112 23.98 -27.97 -5.38
C ASP A 112 24.06 -29.49 -5.60
N ILE A 113 24.24 -29.92 -6.86
CA ILE A 113 24.38 -31.32 -7.27
C ILE A 113 25.65 -31.98 -6.70
N ASN A 114 26.60 -31.20 -6.19
CA ASN A 114 27.82 -31.63 -5.55
C ASN A 114 27.69 -31.73 -4.02
N GLY A 115 26.54 -31.34 -3.46
CA GLY A 115 26.26 -31.35 -2.03
C GLY A 115 26.76 -30.11 -1.29
N ASN A 116 27.19 -29.06 -1.99
CA ASN A 116 27.62 -27.81 -1.36
C ASN A 116 26.40 -26.95 -1.04
N TYR A 117 26.39 -26.33 0.14
CA TYR A 117 25.34 -25.38 0.50
C TYR A 117 25.39 -24.11 -0.34
N ILE A 118 24.21 -23.60 -0.66
CA ILE A 118 24.05 -22.46 -1.55
C ILE A 118 23.67 -21.22 -0.79
N ASN A 119 24.34 -20.13 -1.17
CA ASN A 119 23.98 -18.79 -0.79
C ASN A 119 23.55 -18.03 -2.03
N ASN A 120 22.70 -17.03 -1.84
CA ASN A 120 22.42 -16.07 -2.89
C ASN A 120 23.75 -15.45 -3.38
N PRO A 121 24.04 -15.47 -4.69
CA PRO A 121 25.36 -15.06 -5.20
C PRO A 121 25.60 -13.56 -5.13
N ILE A 122 24.52 -12.77 -5.14
CA ILE A 122 24.56 -11.30 -5.05
C ILE A 122 24.73 -10.89 -3.60
N SER A 123 24.01 -11.58 -2.73
CA SER A 123 23.71 -11.12 -1.40
C SER A 123 24.55 -11.86 -0.34
N GLY A 124 24.84 -13.14 -0.56
CA GLY A 124 25.47 -14.02 0.42
C GLY A 124 24.47 -14.67 1.38
N SER A 125 23.17 -14.36 1.28
CA SER A 125 22.10 -14.92 2.10
C SER A 125 22.03 -16.45 2.02
N LYS A 126 21.83 -17.10 3.17
CA LYS A 126 21.49 -18.52 3.23
C LYS A 126 20.13 -18.75 2.55
N GLN A 127 20.04 -19.79 1.73
CA GLN A 127 18.83 -20.16 1.01
C GLN A 127 18.29 -21.51 1.50
N TYR A 128 16.99 -21.57 1.79
CA TYR A 128 16.32 -22.74 2.36
C TYR A 128 15.38 -23.41 1.35
N THR A 129 15.26 -24.73 1.44
CA THR A 129 14.34 -25.48 0.57
C THR A 129 12.89 -25.25 0.97
N LEU A 130 12.00 -25.02 0.00
CA LEU A 130 10.55 -24.99 0.24
C LEU A 130 9.99 -26.38 0.63
N CYS A 131 10.79 -27.44 0.51
CA CYS A 131 10.45 -28.77 1.00
C CYS A 131 10.52 -28.88 2.54
N SER A 132 11.21 -27.95 3.21
CA SER A 132 11.43 -27.97 4.66
C SER A 132 10.20 -27.49 5.41
N GLU A 133 9.67 -28.34 6.29
CA GLU A 133 8.54 -27.98 7.16
C GLU A 133 8.96 -26.98 8.24
N ASP A 134 10.19 -27.08 8.73
CA ASP A 134 10.74 -26.13 9.69
C ASP A 134 10.94 -24.74 9.06
N TRP A 135 11.33 -24.68 7.78
CA TRP A 135 11.39 -23.41 7.05
C TRP A 135 9.99 -22.83 6.81
N LEU A 136 9.03 -23.67 6.40
CA LEU A 136 7.64 -23.23 6.25
C LEU A 136 7.09 -22.65 7.55
N GLU A 137 7.33 -23.31 8.69
CA GLU A 137 6.86 -22.82 9.98
C GLU A 137 7.59 -21.55 10.42
N PHE A 138 8.89 -21.41 10.13
CA PHE A 138 9.62 -20.15 10.35
C PHE A 138 8.98 -18.97 9.61
N VAL A 139 8.68 -19.14 8.31
CA VAL A 139 8.02 -18.08 7.51
C VAL A 139 6.61 -17.81 8.01
N LYS A 140 5.85 -18.83 8.43
CA LYS A 140 4.53 -18.64 9.07
C LYS A 140 4.65 -17.82 10.35
N GLN A 141 5.61 -18.12 11.22
CA GLN A 141 5.82 -17.36 12.45
C GLN A 141 6.14 -15.90 12.18
N ALA A 142 6.98 -15.61 11.17
CA ALA A 142 7.25 -14.25 10.72
C ALA A 142 5.97 -13.52 10.28
N ASN A 143 5.14 -14.16 9.45
CA ASN A 143 3.87 -13.60 8.99
C ASN A 143 2.89 -13.35 10.14
N ARG A 144 2.76 -14.31 11.07
CA ARG A 144 1.91 -14.18 12.27
C ARG A 144 2.39 -13.03 13.16
N ARG A 145 3.70 -12.84 13.31
CA ARG A 145 4.27 -11.73 14.08
C ARG A 145 3.94 -10.38 13.44
N ALA A 146 4.08 -10.25 12.13
CA ALA A 146 3.66 -9.04 11.42
C ALA A 146 2.15 -8.76 11.57
N ILE A 147 1.33 -9.82 11.55
CA ILE A 147 -0.11 -9.73 11.81
C ILE A 147 -0.37 -9.21 13.23
N ASP A 148 0.36 -9.71 14.23
CA ASP A 148 0.21 -9.30 15.63
C ASP A 148 0.54 -7.82 15.84
N LEU A 149 1.52 -7.28 15.10
CA LEU A 149 1.89 -5.86 15.10
C LEU A 149 0.95 -4.97 14.27
N GLY A 150 0.00 -5.57 13.54
CA GLY A 150 -1.07 -4.87 12.86
C GLY A 150 -0.97 -4.77 11.35
N ALA A 151 -0.10 -5.53 10.67
CA ALA A 151 -0.04 -5.54 9.20
C ALA A 151 -1.40 -5.91 8.58
N ASP A 152 -1.86 -5.20 7.56
CA ASP A 152 -3.16 -5.38 6.89
C ASP A 152 -3.14 -6.50 5.83
N GLY A 153 -1.95 -6.98 5.46
CA GLY A 153 -1.76 -8.15 4.61
C GLY A 153 -0.31 -8.57 4.50
N ILE A 154 -0.08 -9.64 3.74
CA ILE A 154 1.22 -10.28 3.54
C ILE A 154 1.55 -10.31 2.04
N GLN A 155 2.74 -9.85 1.69
CA GLN A 155 3.34 -9.94 0.36
C GLN A 155 4.56 -10.85 0.45
N VAL A 156 4.58 -11.93 -0.33
CA VAL A 156 5.74 -12.84 -0.36
C VAL A 156 6.56 -12.56 -1.61
N ASP A 157 7.87 -12.36 -1.42
CA ASP A 157 8.84 -12.18 -2.51
C ASP A 157 9.24 -13.51 -3.14
N GLU A 158 9.65 -13.46 -4.41
CA GLU A 158 10.22 -14.58 -5.16
C GLU A 158 9.34 -15.84 -5.12
N VAL A 159 8.02 -15.70 -5.09
CA VAL A 159 7.08 -16.83 -4.85
C VAL A 159 7.17 -17.98 -5.85
N ASN A 160 7.84 -17.83 -6.99
CA ASN A 160 8.09 -18.88 -7.99
C ASN A 160 9.53 -19.45 -7.97
N VAL A 161 10.18 -19.48 -6.79
CA VAL A 161 11.57 -19.92 -6.57
C VAL A 161 11.98 -21.18 -7.33
N PHE A 162 11.30 -22.31 -7.16
CA PHE A 162 11.84 -23.58 -7.65
C PHE A 162 11.96 -23.67 -9.18
N PRO A 163 10.92 -23.36 -9.97
CA PRO A 163 11.09 -23.27 -11.42
C PRO A 163 12.07 -22.17 -11.82
N TYR A 164 12.18 -21.09 -11.04
CA TYR A 164 13.13 -20.01 -11.30
C TYR A 164 14.60 -20.45 -11.13
N LEU A 165 14.92 -21.14 -10.03
CA LEU A 165 16.24 -21.69 -9.73
C LEU A 165 16.64 -22.76 -10.75
N MET A 166 15.69 -23.58 -11.19
CA MET A 166 15.98 -24.66 -12.14
C MET A 166 16.21 -24.16 -13.57
N LEU A 167 15.59 -23.05 -14.01
CA LEU A 167 15.45 -22.72 -15.44
C LEU A 167 16.04 -21.39 -15.94
N LYS A 168 16.27 -20.36 -15.11
CA LYS A 168 16.59 -18.99 -15.62
C LYS A 168 17.93 -18.40 -15.22
N TRP A 169 18.51 -18.75 -14.07
CA TRP A 169 19.82 -18.23 -13.65
C TRP A 169 21.01 -19.14 -14.00
N GLY A 170 20.83 -20.10 -14.91
CA GLY A 170 21.94 -20.88 -15.46
C GLY A 170 22.69 -21.73 -14.43
N ASN A 171 22.03 -22.13 -13.34
CA ASN A 171 22.58 -23.09 -12.40
C ASN A 171 21.58 -24.24 -12.10
N PRO A 172 21.31 -25.12 -13.08
CA PRO A 172 20.47 -26.30 -12.85
C PRO A 172 21.08 -27.31 -11.87
N GLN A 173 22.24 -27.01 -11.28
CA GLN A 173 22.78 -27.77 -10.17
C GLN A 173 22.01 -27.57 -8.87
N LEU A 174 20.98 -26.72 -8.77
CA LEU A 174 20.38 -26.35 -7.48
C LEU A 174 19.19 -27.24 -7.06
N THR A 175 18.96 -27.35 -5.74
CA THR A 175 17.84 -28.07 -5.08
C THR A 175 18.03 -29.60 -4.97
N PHE A 176 19.25 -30.04 -4.66
CA PHE A 176 19.57 -31.46 -4.40
C PHE A 176 19.79 -31.78 -2.92
N ASP A 177 19.28 -30.92 -2.04
CA ASP A 177 19.39 -31.12 -0.60
C ASP A 177 18.65 -32.40 -0.13
N PRO A 178 19.07 -32.99 1.00
CA PRO A 178 18.50 -34.25 1.49
C PRO A 178 16.99 -34.21 1.69
N VAL A 179 16.42 -33.07 2.11
CA VAL A 179 14.98 -32.92 2.36
C VAL A 179 14.20 -32.98 1.04
N THR A 180 14.64 -32.22 0.04
CA THR A 180 14.04 -32.24 -1.30
C THR A 180 14.19 -33.62 -1.93
N MET A 181 15.36 -34.24 -1.86
CA MET A 181 15.59 -35.58 -2.43
C MET A 181 14.72 -36.65 -1.77
N GLN A 182 14.50 -36.55 -0.45
CA GLN A 182 13.58 -37.45 0.24
C GLN A 182 12.14 -37.25 -0.25
N LYS A 183 11.64 -36.01 -0.32
CA LYS A 183 10.28 -35.74 -0.82
C LYS A 183 10.11 -36.15 -2.30
N PHE A 184 11.15 -36.03 -3.12
CA PHE A 184 11.11 -36.50 -4.50
C PHE A 184 11.07 -38.03 -4.61
N LYS A 185 11.80 -38.77 -3.74
CA LYS A 185 11.65 -40.23 -3.64
C LYS A 185 10.21 -40.62 -3.34
N ASP A 186 9.58 -39.94 -2.39
CA ASP A 186 8.19 -40.22 -2.00
C ASP A 186 7.21 -39.90 -3.15
N TYR A 187 7.45 -38.81 -3.88
CA TYR A 187 6.73 -38.51 -5.12
C TYR A 187 6.85 -39.64 -6.15
N LEU A 188 8.06 -40.17 -6.39
CA LEU A 188 8.27 -41.28 -7.33
C LEU A 188 7.63 -42.59 -6.86
N LYS A 189 7.67 -42.91 -5.56
CA LYS A 189 6.97 -44.07 -4.96
C LYS A 189 5.46 -44.02 -5.18
N ASN A 190 4.88 -42.82 -5.04
CA ASN A 190 3.45 -42.62 -5.25
C ASN A 190 3.07 -42.69 -6.74
N LYS A 191 3.97 -42.26 -7.62
CA LYS A 191 3.71 -42.20 -9.06
C LYS A 191 3.93 -43.52 -9.80
N TYR A 192 4.96 -44.28 -9.43
CA TYR A 192 5.41 -45.46 -10.19
C TYR A 192 5.54 -46.70 -9.31
N SER A 193 5.28 -47.87 -9.91
CA SER A 193 5.62 -49.15 -9.27
C SER A 193 7.14 -49.37 -9.25
N ALA A 194 7.63 -50.17 -8.30
CA ALA A 194 9.04 -50.53 -8.25
C ALA A 194 9.54 -51.20 -9.54
N SER A 195 8.70 -52.00 -10.19
CA SER A 195 9.03 -52.62 -11.48
C SER A 195 9.17 -51.59 -12.60
N TYR A 196 8.32 -50.55 -12.62
CA TYR A 196 8.41 -49.48 -13.62
C TYR A 196 9.69 -48.67 -13.44
N LEU A 197 10.02 -48.30 -12.19
CA LEU A 197 11.23 -47.56 -11.84
C LEU A 197 12.50 -48.32 -12.25
N LEU A 198 12.54 -49.64 -12.02
CA LEU A 198 13.65 -50.49 -12.44
C LEU A 198 13.75 -50.57 -13.98
N GLN A 199 12.64 -50.84 -14.66
CA GLN A 199 12.63 -51.06 -16.11
C GLN A 199 12.93 -49.79 -16.92
N ASN A 200 12.37 -48.66 -16.52
CA ASN A 200 12.42 -47.43 -17.32
C ASN A 200 13.53 -46.47 -16.87
N TYR A 201 13.99 -46.56 -15.62
CA TYR A 201 14.99 -45.63 -15.07
C TYR A 201 16.19 -46.31 -14.40
N GLY A 202 16.24 -47.65 -14.37
CA GLY A 202 17.33 -48.40 -13.75
C GLY A 202 17.36 -48.32 -12.23
N ILE A 203 16.26 -47.89 -11.59
CA ILE A 203 16.19 -47.70 -10.13
C ILE A 203 15.73 -49.00 -9.48
N SER A 204 16.69 -49.81 -9.00
CA SER A 204 16.41 -51.11 -8.35
C SER A 204 15.98 -50.99 -6.88
N ASN A 205 16.41 -49.92 -6.20
CA ASN A 205 15.98 -49.59 -4.84
C ASN A 205 15.78 -48.09 -4.71
N ILE A 206 14.52 -47.66 -4.64
CA ILE A 206 14.13 -46.25 -4.53
C ILE A 206 14.58 -45.62 -3.20
N ASP A 207 14.77 -46.39 -2.13
CA ASP A 207 15.17 -45.82 -0.83
C ASP A 207 16.59 -45.24 -0.85
N ASN A 208 17.46 -45.82 -1.69
CA ASN A 208 18.84 -45.39 -1.92
C ASN A 208 18.98 -44.41 -3.11
N PHE A 209 17.87 -44.03 -3.75
CA PHE A 209 17.90 -43.18 -4.92
C PHE A 209 18.22 -41.72 -4.57
N HIS A 210 19.09 -41.09 -5.38
CA HIS A 210 19.37 -39.67 -5.32
C HIS A 210 19.39 -39.12 -6.75
N PHE A 211 18.54 -38.13 -7.05
CA PHE A 211 18.36 -37.67 -8.42
C PHE A 211 19.63 -37.04 -9.01
N GLY A 212 20.36 -36.25 -8.22
CA GLY A 212 21.65 -35.67 -8.64
C GLY A 212 22.71 -36.72 -9.01
N SER A 213 22.85 -37.79 -8.22
CA SER A 213 23.73 -38.91 -8.54
C SER A 213 23.26 -39.66 -9.79
N TRP A 214 21.94 -39.81 -9.97
CA TRP A 214 21.37 -40.44 -11.16
C TRP A 214 21.64 -39.62 -12.43
N ILE A 215 21.51 -38.29 -12.38
CA ILE A 215 21.88 -37.38 -13.49
C ILE A 215 23.34 -37.61 -13.89
N LYS A 216 24.26 -37.58 -12.92
CA LYS A 216 25.70 -37.79 -13.15
C LYS A 216 26.01 -39.18 -13.72
N ALA A 217 25.38 -40.23 -13.18
CA ALA A 217 25.58 -41.61 -13.62
C ALA A 217 25.06 -41.86 -15.05
N ASN A 218 24.11 -41.06 -15.52
CA ASN A 218 23.56 -41.13 -16.88
C ASN A 218 24.25 -40.18 -17.86
N GLY A 219 25.44 -39.66 -17.52
CA GLY A 219 26.26 -38.85 -18.42
C GLY A 219 25.70 -37.46 -18.72
N LYS A 220 24.70 -37.00 -17.97
CA LYS A 220 24.20 -35.62 -18.07
C LYS A 220 25.17 -34.66 -17.36
N THR A 221 25.45 -33.53 -17.99
CA THR A 221 26.36 -32.51 -17.43
C THR A 221 25.66 -31.66 -16.38
N GLU A 222 26.41 -30.73 -15.78
CA GLU A 222 25.90 -29.73 -14.83
C GLU A 222 24.74 -28.88 -15.40
N ASN A 223 24.53 -28.89 -16.72
CA ASN A 223 23.48 -28.19 -17.48
C ASN A 223 22.28 -29.08 -17.85
N TRP A 224 21.99 -30.12 -17.07
CA TRP A 224 20.97 -31.13 -17.41
C TRP A 224 19.55 -30.59 -17.64
N ALA A 225 19.24 -29.37 -17.18
CA ALA A 225 17.95 -28.71 -17.39
C ALA A 225 17.92 -27.75 -18.60
N ASP A 226 19.05 -27.58 -19.30
CA ASP A 226 19.12 -26.83 -20.57
C ASP A 226 18.56 -27.65 -21.74
N GLU A 227 18.47 -28.98 -21.58
CA GLU A 227 17.78 -29.86 -22.51
C GLU A 227 16.27 -29.93 -22.19
N PRO A 228 15.39 -30.05 -23.20
CA PRO A 228 13.96 -30.22 -22.98
C PRO A 228 13.65 -31.37 -22.00
N LEU A 229 12.91 -31.07 -20.93
CA LEU A 229 12.65 -31.99 -19.84
C LEU A 229 11.81 -33.19 -20.30
N SER A 230 12.20 -34.40 -19.89
CA SER A 230 11.52 -35.67 -20.18
C SER A 230 11.79 -36.72 -19.10
N GLY A 231 10.91 -37.71 -18.98
CA GLY A 231 11.04 -38.77 -17.97
C GLY A 231 11.24 -38.19 -16.56
N LEU A 232 12.29 -38.65 -15.86
CA LEU A 232 12.59 -38.20 -14.50
C LEU A 232 12.89 -36.69 -14.36
N SER A 233 13.45 -36.02 -15.38
CA SER A 233 13.69 -34.57 -15.28
C SER A 233 12.39 -33.76 -15.36
N ALA A 234 11.44 -34.19 -16.20
CA ALA A 234 10.09 -33.61 -16.22
C ALA A 234 9.32 -33.93 -14.93
N ASP A 235 9.49 -35.13 -14.37
CA ASP A 235 8.90 -35.51 -13.09
C ASP A 235 9.42 -34.66 -11.94
N PHE A 236 10.73 -34.39 -11.90
CA PHE A 236 11.34 -33.53 -10.90
C PHE A 236 10.81 -32.10 -10.99
N PHE A 237 10.71 -31.53 -12.20
CA PHE A 237 10.13 -30.21 -12.39
C PHE A 237 8.66 -30.13 -11.92
N ASN A 238 7.84 -31.12 -12.28
CA ASN A 238 6.45 -31.17 -11.85
C ASN A 238 6.33 -31.26 -10.32
N PHE A 239 7.16 -32.09 -9.69
CA PHE A 239 7.26 -32.18 -8.23
C PHE A 239 7.62 -30.83 -7.60
N LEU A 240 8.59 -30.11 -8.15
CA LEU A 240 9.00 -28.79 -7.68
C LEU A 240 7.88 -27.75 -7.81
N ILE A 241 7.18 -27.68 -8.95
CA ILE A 241 6.03 -26.80 -9.14
C ILE A 241 4.92 -27.07 -8.10
N GLN A 242 4.58 -28.35 -7.91
CA GLN A 242 3.55 -28.76 -6.94
C GLN A 242 3.94 -28.41 -5.50
N THR A 243 5.22 -28.61 -5.15
CA THR A 243 5.75 -28.27 -3.83
C THR A 243 5.71 -26.77 -3.60
N ASN A 244 6.18 -25.98 -4.57
CA ASN A 244 6.15 -24.52 -4.49
C ASN A 244 4.71 -24.00 -4.34
N LYS A 245 3.76 -24.52 -5.12
CA LYS A 245 2.34 -24.15 -5.01
C LYS A 245 1.77 -24.48 -3.63
N SER A 246 2.08 -25.67 -3.11
CA SER A 246 1.63 -26.11 -1.79
C SER A 246 2.20 -25.28 -0.66
N PHE A 247 3.47 -24.85 -0.78
CA PHE A 247 4.11 -23.94 0.17
C PHE A 247 3.38 -22.59 0.24
N VAL A 248 3.18 -21.93 -0.90
CA VAL A 248 2.48 -20.63 -0.99
C VAL A 248 1.04 -20.75 -0.49
N LYS A 249 0.32 -21.81 -0.87
CA LYS A 249 -1.02 -22.10 -0.36
C LYS A 249 -1.04 -22.21 1.16
N SER A 250 -0.08 -22.93 1.74
CA SER A 250 0.03 -23.11 3.19
C SER A 250 0.31 -21.79 3.92
N LEU A 251 1.12 -20.90 3.34
CA LEU A 251 1.34 -19.55 3.90
C LEU A 251 0.07 -18.71 3.88
N LYS A 252 -0.65 -18.67 2.76
CA LYS A 252 -1.93 -17.94 2.63
C LYS A 252 -2.95 -18.43 3.65
N GLU A 253 -3.17 -19.75 3.70
CA GLU A 253 -4.19 -20.35 4.56
C GLU A 253 -3.86 -20.08 6.04
N ASP A 254 -2.60 -20.19 6.42
CA ASP A 254 -2.13 -19.89 7.77
C ASP A 254 -2.37 -18.43 8.15
N ALA A 255 -1.86 -17.49 7.34
CA ALA A 255 -1.96 -16.06 7.61
C ALA A 255 -3.43 -15.61 7.74
N LYS A 256 -4.28 -16.04 6.81
CA LYS A 256 -5.72 -15.71 6.84
C LYS A 256 -6.44 -16.35 8.01
N THR A 257 -6.17 -17.62 8.29
CA THR A 257 -6.80 -18.33 9.41
C THR A 257 -6.39 -17.71 10.74
N TYR A 258 -5.10 -17.42 10.92
CA TYR A 258 -4.56 -16.81 12.13
C TYR A 258 -5.15 -15.41 12.37
N ALA A 259 -5.15 -14.54 11.34
CA ALA A 259 -5.75 -13.21 11.43
C ALA A 259 -7.25 -13.27 11.78
N LYS A 260 -7.98 -14.21 11.17
CA LYS A 260 -9.41 -14.38 11.43
C LYS A 260 -9.68 -14.92 12.83
N GLN A 261 -8.93 -15.91 13.29
CA GLN A 261 -9.16 -16.54 14.60
C GLN A 261 -8.75 -15.63 15.76
N LYS A 262 -7.59 -14.96 15.66
CA LYS A 262 -7.03 -14.15 16.75
C LYS A 262 -7.65 -12.75 16.82
N TYR A 263 -7.92 -12.12 15.67
CA TYR A 263 -8.34 -10.72 15.59
C TYR A 263 -9.67 -10.49 14.89
N ASN A 264 -10.33 -11.54 14.36
CA ASN A 264 -11.53 -11.44 13.53
C ASN A 264 -11.39 -10.47 12.35
N ARG A 265 -10.18 -10.35 11.80
CA ARG A 265 -9.87 -9.48 10.66
C ARG A 265 -9.58 -10.31 9.41
N ASP A 266 -10.02 -9.79 8.28
CA ASP A 266 -9.61 -10.33 6.99
C ASP A 266 -8.32 -9.60 6.56
N ILE A 267 -7.38 -10.33 5.99
CA ILE A 267 -6.13 -9.78 5.46
C ILE A 267 -5.94 -10.22 4.01
N THR A 268 -5.14 -9.47 3.28
CA THR A 268 -4.76 -9.79 1.90
C THR A 268 -3.49 -10.63 1.87
N PHE A 269 -3.37 -11.48 0.86
CA PHE A 269 -2.18 -12.28 0.60
C PHE A 269 -1.77 -12.16 -0.86
N SER A 270 -0.54 -11.72 -1.12
CA SER A 270 -0.04 -11.44 -2.45
C SER A 270 1.37 -11.93 -2.67
N GLY A 271 1.80 -11.92 -3.93
CA GLY A 271 3.13 -12.32 -4.36
C GLY A 271 3.49 -11.68 -5.69
N ASN A 272 4.78 -11.66 -6.01
CA ASN A 272 5.36 -11.18 -7.26
C ASN A 272 5.95 -12.33 -8.09
N PRO A 273 5.13 -13.24 -8.63
CA PRO A 273 5.63 -14.24 -9.54
C PRO A 273 6.18 -13.54 -10.80
N ASN A 274 7.48 -13.60 -10.96
CA ASN A 274 8.23 -12.98 -12.04
C ASN A 274 7.66 -13.39 -13.43
N PHE A 275 7.07 -12.49 -14.21
CA PHE A 275 6.37 -12.81 -15.49
C PHE A 275 7.27 -13.36 -16.60
N ASN A 276 8.58 -13.27 -16.40
CA ASN A 276 9.59 -13.86 -17.27
C ASN A 276 9.53 -15.41 -17.29
N ILE A 277 8.96 -16.02 -16.24
CA ILE A 277 8.71 -17.47 -16.11
C ILE A 277 7.33 -17.67 -15.49
N GLU A 278 6.30 -17.85 -16.33
CA GLU A 278 5.30 -18.91 -16.14
C GLU A 278 4.68 -19.08 -14.75
N GLY A 279 4.62 -18.02 -13.94
CA GLY A 279 4.09 -18.04 -12.58
C GLY A 279 2.57 -18.16 -12.52
N TYR A 280 1.93 -18.40 -13.67
CA TYR A 280 0.49 -18.61 -13.75
C TYR A 280 0.01 -19.81 -12.93
N PHE A 281 0.87 -20.77 -12.58
CA PHE A 281 0.50 -21.85 -11.66
C PHE A 281 0.11 -21.36 -10.25
N LEU A 282 0.52 -20.14 -9.85
CA LEU A 282 0.20 -19.52 -8.57
C LEU A 282 -1.05 -18.63 -8.60
N VAL A 283 -1.73 -18.46 -9.76
CA VAL A 283 -2.93 -17.61 -9.87
C VAL A 283 -4.06 -18.05 -8.93
N ASP A 284 -4.07 -19.32 -8.55
CA ASP A 284 -5.04 -19.90 -7.61
C ASP A 284 -4.77 -19.48 -6.16
N GLU A 285 -3.53 -19.13 -5.85
CA GLU A 285 -3.04 -19.01 -4.47
C GLU A 285 -2.84 -17.57 -3.98
N LEU A 286 -2.99 -16.57 -4.84
CA LEU A 286 -2.83 -15.15 -4.50
C LEU A 286 -4.20 -14.43 -4.49
N ASP A 287 -4.35 -13.34 -3.73
CA ASP A 287 -5.53 -12.47 -3.78
C ASP A 287 -5.41 -11.38 -4.85
N PHE A 288 -4.18 -10.95 -5.13
CA PHE A 288 -3.83 -10.08 -6.25
C PHE A 288 -2.35 -10.27 -6.60
N PHE A 289 -1.94 -9.74 -7.76
CA PHE A 289 -0.56 -9.81 -8.24
C PHE A 289 0.17 -8.49 -8.06
N LEU A 290 1.42 -8.59 -7.61
CA LEU A 290 2.41 -7.54 -7.72
C LEU A 290 3.30 -7.87 -8.92
N ALA A 291 3.02 -7.28 -10.07
CA ALA A 291 3.77 -7.53 -11.29
C ALA A 291 5.04 -6.68 -11.33
N GLU A 292 6.17 -7.29 -11.68
CA GLU A 292 7.41 -6.57 -11.99
C GLU A 292 7.42 -6.21 -13.47
N HIS A 293 7.65 -4.93 -13.76
CA HIS A 293 7.68 -4.38 -15.11
C HIS A 293 9.06 -3.79 -15.40
N PHE A 294 9.91 -4.59 -16.06
CA PHE A 294 11.24 -4.18 -16.50
C PHE A 294 11.19 -3.28 -17.74
N ALA A 295 10.56 -2.10 -17.63
CA ALA A 295 10.40 -1.15 -18.72
C ALA A 295 11.75 -0.75 -19.36
N LEU A 296 11.72 -0.30 -20.62
CA LEU A 296 12.90 0.04 -21.41
C LEU A 296 13.98 -1.06 -21.52
N SER A 297 13.60 -2.32 -21.30
CA SER A 297 14.33 -3.49 -21.78
C SER A 297 14.43 -3.50 -23.31
N GLU A 298 15.19 -4.42 -23.90
CA GLU A 298 15.49 -4.46 -25.35
C GLU A 298 14.23 -4.44 -26.28
N ASN A 299 13.00 -4.57 -25.75
CA ASN A 299 11.74 -4.66 -26.51
C ASN A 299 10.55 -3.81 -25.99
N ASP A 300 10.76 -2.70 -25.30
CA ASP A 300 9.68 -1.91 -24.65
C ASP A 300 8.97 -0.84 -25.52
N PRO A 301 7.74 -0.42 -25.15
CA PRO A 301 6.98 -0.69 -23.89
C PRO A 301 6.08 -1.94 -23.92
N ILE A 302 6.01 -2.69 -22.80
CA ILE A 302 5.23 -3.93 -22.64
C ILE A 302 4.24 -3.98 -21.46
N ALA A 303 4.08 -2.92 -20.65
CA ALA A 303 3.15 -2.94 -19.50
C ALA A 303 1.71 -3.34 -19.88
N PRO A 304 1.13 -2.88 -21.02
CA PRO A 304 -0.20 -3.30 -21.44
C PRO A 304 -0.32 -4.81 -21.60
N THR A 305 0.72 -5.48 -22.09
CA THR A 305 0.76 -6.93 -22.28
C THR A 305 0.60 -7.65 -20.94
N ILE A 306 1.37 -7.25 -19.91
CA ILE A 306 1.33 -7.87 -18.59
C ILE A 306 -0.03 -7.64 -17.93
N ILE A 307 -0.48 -6.39 -17.91
CA ILE A 307 -1.71 -5.96 -17.23
C ILE A 307 -2.93 -6.63 -17.85
N LYS A 308 -3.08 -6.59 -19.18
CA LYS A 308 -4.22 -7.20 -19.87
C LYS A 308 -4.20 -8.72 -19.79
N SER A 309 -3.01 -9.35 -19.84
CA SER A 309 -2.88 -10.80 -19.65
C SER A 309 -3.40 -11.24 -18.28
N LEU A 310 -3.02 -10.52 -17.22
CA LEU A 310 -3.47 -10.81 -15.86
C LEU A 310 -4.97 -10.58 -15.66
N LYS A 311 -5.50 -9.47 -16.18
CA LYS A 311 -6.93 -9.17 -16.14
C LYS A 311 -7.76 -10.21 -16.93
N GLY A 312 -7.16 -10.83 -17.94
CA GLY A 312 -7.74 -11.96 -18.69
C GLY A 312 -7.86 -13.26 -17.89
N ILE A 313 -7.12 -13.39 -16.78
CA ILE A 313 -7.21 -14.56 -15.87
C ILE A 313 -8.27 -14.30 -14.80
N LYS A 314 -8.14 -13.18 -14.08
CA LYS A 314 -9.06 -12.75 -13.02
C LYS A 314 -9.19 -11.23 -13.05
N LYS A 315 -10.39 -10.72 -12.73
CA LYS A 315 -10.69 -9.28 -12.70
C LYS A 315 -10.17 -8.59 -11.44
N TRP A 316 -8.91 -8.82 -11.10
CA TRP A 316 -8.24 -8.24 -9.95
C TRP A 316 -7.64 -6.86 -10.27
N PRO A 317 -7.35 -6.04 -9.24
CA PRO A 317 -6.34 -5.01 -9.37
C PRO A 317 -5.01 -5.65 -9.79
N VAL A 318 -4.32 -5.02 -10.73
CA VAL A 318 -2.97 -5.39 -11.13
C VAL A 318 -2.05 -4.28 -10.68
N ASN A 319 -1.26 -4.56 -9.64
CA ASN A 319 -0.26 -3.63 -9.16
C ASN A 319 1.05 -3.89 -9.90
N VAL A 320 1.77 -2.84 -10.26
CA VAL A 320 2.96 -2.91 -11.08
C VAL A 320 4.10 -2.15 -10.41
N ILE A 321 5.19 -2.85 -10.12
CA ILE A 321 6.48 -2.25 -9.75
C ILE A 321 7.30 -2.11 -11.04
N PRO A 322 7.62 -0.90 -11.49
CA PRO A 322 8.51 -0.72 -12.62
C PRO A 322 9.97 -0.84 -12.17
N GLU A 323 10.77 -1.51 -13.00
CA GLU A 323 12.20 -1.77 -12.75
C GLU A 323 13.02 -1.55 -14.04
N PRO A 324 13.06 -0.32 -14.56
CA PRO A 324 13.72 -0.08 -15.82
C PRO A 324 15.25 -0.24 -15.72
N LYS A 325 15.85 -0.85 -16.75
CA LYS A 325 17.32 -0.92 -16.86
C LYS A 325 17.87 0.45 -17.27
N LYS A 326 18.79 1.02 -16.49
CA LYS A 326 19.32 2.37 -16.73
C LYS A 326 19.90 2.58 -18.13
N ASN A 327 20.67 1.65 -18.69
CA ASN A 327 21.11 1.60 -20.10
C ASN A 327 21.16 2.95 -20.87
N GLY A 328 22.06 3.86 -20.47
CA GLY A 328 22.27 5.15 -21.14
C GLY A 328 21.31 6.29 -20.74
N MET A 329 20.42 6.07 -19.77
CA MET A 329 19.55 7.09 -19.18
C MET A 329 20.29 7.96 -18.14
N PRO A 330 19.88 9.22 -17.95
CA PRO A 330 20.40 10.05 -16.88
C PRO A 330 20.06 9.49 -15.49
N GLN A 331 20.84 9.87 -14.47
CA GLN A 331 20.62 9.45 -13.08
C GLN A 331 19.28 9.95 -12.53
N LEU A 332 18.93 11.21 -12.80
CA LEU A 332 17.63 11.79 -12.50
C LEU A 332 16.81 11.89 -13.78
N THR A 333 15.63 11.27 -13.78
CA THR A 333 14.70 11.35 -14.91
C THR A 333 13.45 12.13 -14.52
N ARG A 334 13.02 13.02 -15.41
CA ARG A 334 11.75 13.76 -15.32
C ARG A 334 10.67 13.17 -16.19
N ASN A 335 11.02 12.53 -17.30
CA ASN A 335 10.07 12.13 -18.33
C ASN A 335 9.81 10.62 -18.37
N LEU A 336 10.77 9.81 -17.95
CA LEU A 336 10.56 8.37 -17.76
C LEU A 336 9.37 8.08 -16.82
N ILE A 337 9.33 8.72 -15.65
CA ILE A 337 8.24 8.50 -14.69
C ILE A 337 6.86 8.86 -15.26
N ARG A 338 6.81 9.90 -16.12
CA ARG A 338 5.60 10.29 -16.85
C ARG A 338 5.15 9.14 -17.76
N LEU A 339 6.07 8.54 -18.52
CA LEU A 339 5.76 7.41 -19.39
C LEU A 339 5.22 6.20 -18.61
N LEU A 340 5.93 5.79 -17.56
CA LEU A 340 5.59 4.59 -16.76
C LEU A 340 4.20 4.72 -16.12
N ILE A 341 3.91 5.87 -15.50
CA ILE A 341 2.59 6.12 -14.93
C ILE A 341 1.53 6.09 -16.04
N SER A 342 1.80 6.73 -17.17
CA SER A 342 0.86 6.82 -18.28
C SER A 342 0.49 5.45 -18.84
N GLU A 343 1.47 4.60 -19.14
CA GLU A 343 1.20 3.29 -19.73
C GLU A 343 0.49 2.34 -18.77
N ILE A 344 0.89 2.35 -17.49
CA ILE A 344 0.37 1.43 -16.47
C ILE A 344 -1.10 1.77 -16.22
N TYR A 345 -1.39 3.04 -15.94
CA TYR A 345 -2.76 3.48 -15.65
C TYR A 345 -3.66 3.47 -16.89
N ALA A 346 -3.15 3.84 -18.07
CA ALA A 346 -3.92 3.75 -19.31
C ALA A 346 -4.33 2.31 -19.66
N SER A 347 -3.54 1.31 -19.25
CA SER A 347 -3.84 -0.12 -19.44
C SER A 347 -4.73 -0.72 -18.34
N GLY A 348 -5.13 0.09 -17.35
CA GLY A 348 -5.94 -0.32 -16.20
C GLY A 348 -5.17 -0.97 -15.05
N GLY A 349 -3.85 -0.83 -15.01
CA GLY A 349 -3.00 -1.22 -13.87
C GLY A 349 -2.85 -0.08 -12.86
N MET A 350 -2.14 -0.36 -11.76
CA MET A 350 -1.80 0.61 -10.72
C MET A 350 -0.31 0.54 -10.45
N MET A 351 0.38 1.68 -10.48
CA MET A 351 1.83 1.73 -10.25
C MET A 351 2.16 1.78 -8.75
N VAL A 352 3.23 1.07 -8.38
CA VAL A 352 3.85 1.02 -7.05
C VAL A 352 5.22 1.71 -7.15
N PHE A 353 5.59 2.53 -6.17
CA PHE A 353 6.77 3.41 -6.23
C PHE A 353 7.57 3.39 -4.93
N GLY A 354 8.88 3.13 -5.03
CA GLY A 354 9.82 3.37 -3.95
C GLY A 354 10.39 4.80 -3.94
N GLU A 355 11.53 5.00 -3.28
CA GLU A 355 12.28 6.27 -3.27
C GLU A 355 12.98 6.54 -4.61
N LYS A 356 13.14 5.49 -5.41
CA LYS A 356 13.72 5.53 -6.75
C LYS A 356 12.82 4.80 -7.75
N ILE A 357 12.99 5.09 -9.04
CA ILE A 357 12.29 4.34 -10.12
C ILE A 357 12.82 2.90 -10.17
N SER A 358 14.12 2.75 -9.97
CA SER A 358 14.80 1.48 -9.71
C SER A 358 15.57 1.68 -8.41
N GLU A 359 15.28 0.89 -7.39
CA GLU A 359 15.92 0.98 -6.06
C GLU A 359 17.43 0.67 -6.11
N GLY A 360 17.86 0.04 -7.21
CA GLY A 360 19.23 -0.35 -7.42
C GLY A 360 19.52 -1.70 -6.79
N THR A 361 20.05 -2.62 -7.59
CA THR A 361 20.64 -3.87 -7.13
C THR A 361 22.09 -3.89 -7.59
N PRO A 362 22.94 -4.84 -7.16
CA PRO A 362 24.27 -4.97 -7.75
C PRO A 362 24.26 -5.18 -9.29
N ILE A 363 23.10 -5.45 -9.89
CA ILE A 363 22.90 -5.66 -11.34
C ILE A 363 22.09 -4.53 -12.00
N LEU A 364 21.31 -3.74 -11.24
CA LEU A 364 20.50 -2.62 -11.73
C LEU A 364 21.01 -1.32 -11.11
N GLU A 365 21.43 -0.36 -11.94
CA GLU A 365 21.77 0.95 -11.42
C GLU A 365 20.51 1.70 -10.90
N PRO A 366 20.60 2.38 -9.76
CA PRO A 366 19.48 3.16 -9.24
C PRO A 366 19.14 4.35 -10.15
N ILE A 367 17.86 4.71 -10.24
CA ILE A 367 17.37 5.88 -11.02
C ILE A 367 16.53 6.78 -10.11
N ASP A 368 16.96 8.03 -9.95
CA ASP A 368 16.34 8.98 -9.05
C ASP A 368 15.01 9.52 -9.59
N LEU A 369 14.08 9.80 -8.68
CA LEU A 369 12.75 10.36 -8.95
C LEU A 369 12.74 11.89 -8.90
N ASP A 370 12.07 12.52 -9.87
CA ASP A 370 11.61 13.90 -9.73
C ASP A 370 10.27 13.91 -8.97
N TYR A 371 10.33 14.23 -7.67
CA TYR A 371 9.16 14.21 -6.79
C TYR A 371 8.06 15.20 -7.16
N ASP A 372 8.40 16.31 -7.83
CA ASP A 372 7.40 17.31 -8.22
C ASP A 372 6.58 16.80 -9.42
N VAL A 373 7.23 16.11 -10.36
CA VAL A 373 6.56 15.43 -11.47
C VAL A 373 5.71 14.26 -10.95
N LEU A 374 6.25 13.43 -10.06
CA LEU A 374 5.53 12.33 -9.45
C LEU A 374 4.27 12.82 -8.74
N ASN A 375 4.41 13.82 -7.86
CA ASN A 375 3.30 14.39 -7.12
C ASN A 375 2.22 14.96 -8.06
N ARG A 376 2.61 15.62 -9.15
CA ARG A 376 1.66 16.14 -10.15
C ARG A 376 0.82 15.04 -10.78
N TYR A 377 1.47 13.98 -11.28
CA TYR A 377 0.79 12.86 -11.95
C TYR A 377 -0.12 12.09 -10.98
N MET A 378 0.37 11.81 -9.77
CA MET A 378 -0.40 11.05 -8.79
C MET A 378 -1.60 11.84 -8.26
N ASN A 379 -1.44 13.13 -7.95
CA ASN A 379 -2.58 13.98 -7.55
C ASN A 379 -3.62 14.08 -8.68
N PHE A 380 -3.19 14.15 -9.93
CA PHE A 380 -4.11 14.11 -11.07
C PHE A 380 -4.93 12.81 -11.08
N ILE A 381 -4.29 11.66 -10.94
CA ILE A 381 -4.98 10.35 -10.91
C ILE A 381 -5.98 10.28 -9.75
N PHE A 382 -5.57 10.58 -8.52
CA PHE A 382 -6.41 10.45 -7.33
C PHE A 382 -7.59 11.42 -7.33
N ASN A 383 -7.38 12.66 -7.77
CA ASN A 383 -8.46 13.65 -7.86
C ASN A 383 -9.44 13.33 -9.01
N ASN A 384 -9.08 12.41 -9.90
CA ASN A 384 -9.89 11.99 -11.05
C ASN A 384 -10.11 10.47 -11.06
N GLU A 385 -10.25 9.82 -9.90
CA GLU A 385 -10.31 8.34 -9.79
C GLU A 385 -11.36 7.68 -10.69
N LYS A 386 -12.48 8.37 -10.96
CA LYS A 386 -13.56 7.90 -11.85
C LYS A 386 -13.12 7.75 -13.31
N LEU A 387 -12.01 8.38 -13.70
CA LEU A 387 -11.39 8.21 -15.01
C LEU A 387 -10.53 6.95 -15.10
N TYR A 388 -10.35 6.18 -14.02
CA TYR A 388 -9.46 5.01 -14.00
C TYR A 388 -10.13 3.76 -13.42
N LEU A 389 -11.09 3.93 -12.52
CA LEU A 389 -11.74 2.86 -11.77
C LEU A 389 -13.13 2.53 -12.32
N ASP A 390 -13.57 1.29 -12.11
CA ASP A 390 -14.88 0.77 -12.53
C ASP A 390 -15.19 0.95 -14.02
N LEU A 391 -14.14 0.97 -14.84
CA LEU A 391 -14.22 1.11 -16.29
C LEU A 391 -14.46 -0.23 -16.98
N LYS A 392 -15.30 -0.20 -18.02
CA LYS A 392 -15.57 -1.31 -18.91
C LYS A 392 -14.73 -1.18 -20.19
N ASN A 393 -13.92 -2.18 -20.49
CA ASN A 393 -13.15 -2.25 -21.74
C ASN A 393 -14.09 -2.26 -22.95
N VAL A 394 -13.71 -1.54 -24.00
CA VAL A 394 -14.34 -1.60 -25.31
C VAL A 394 -13.36 -2.30 -26.24
N SER A 395 -13.57 -3.58 -26.51
CA SER A 395 -12.66 -4.37 -27.36
C SER A 395 -13.44 -5.39 -28.17
N ASP A 396 -13.24 -5.37 -29.49
CA ASP A 396 -13.80 -6.36 -30.42
C ASP A 396 -12.81 -7.51 -30.71
N VAL A 397 -11.59 -7.42 -30.19
CA VAL A 397 -10.50 -8.37 -30.41
C VAL A 397 -10.03 -8.95 -29.08
N ALA A 398 -9.68 -10.23 -29.05
CA ALA A 398 -8.94 -10.81 -27.94
C ALA A 398 -7.73 -11.62 -28.41
N VAL A 399 -6.67 -11.63 -27.60
CA VAL A 399 -5.46 -12.45 -27.84
C VAL A 399 -5.46 -13.64 -26.89
N LEU A 400 -5.24 -14.84 -27.42
CA LEU A 400 -5.18 -16.05 -26.61
C LEU A 400 -3.80 -16.24 -25.96
N ASN A 401 -3.75 -16.24 -24.64
CA ASN A 401 -2.58 -16.47 -23.80
C ASN A 401 -2.55 -17.94 -23.33
N SER A 402 -1.87 -18.81 -24.08
CA SER A 402 -1.72 -20.24 -23.77
C SER A 402 -0.59 -20.47 -22.79
N TYR A 403 -0.95 -21.00 -21.63
CA TYR A 403 0.03 -21.36 -20.62
C TYR A 403 0.91 -22.53 -21.10
N SER A 404 0.31 -23.57 -21.68
CA SER A 404 1.05 -24.72 -22.21
C SER A 404 2.06 -24.33 -23.31
N SER A 405 1.67 -23.42 -24.21
CA SER A 405 2.59 -22.95 -25.28
C SER A 405 3.74 -22.11 -24.72
N ARG A 406 3.50 -21.36 -23.64
CA ARG A 406 4.53 -20.55 -22.98
C ARG A 406 5.60 -21.41 -22.32
N ILE A 407 5.18 -22.47 -21.62
CA ILE A 407 6.06 -23.37 -20.85
C ILE A 407 6.75 -24.44 -21.71
N ALA A 408 6.31 -24.61 -22.95
CA ALA A 408 6.75 -25.67 -23.85
C ALA A 408 8.27 -25.68 -24.09
N ARG A 409 8.94 -24.52 -24.04
CA ARG A 409 10.40 -24.41 -24.18
C ARG A 409 11.18 -25.23 -23.15
N TYR A 410 10.54 -25.60 -22.04
CA TYR A 410 11.14 -26.41 -20.99
C TYR A 410 10.84 -27.91 -21.13
N PHE A 411 9.88 -28.33 -21.95
CA PHE A 411 9.49 -29.74 -22.05
C PHE A 411 9.85 -30.32 -23.42
N SER A 412 10.16 -31.62 -23.44
CA SER A 412 10.29 -32.35 -24.69
C SER A 412 8.98 -32.27 -25.49
N THR A 413 9.09 -31.79 -26.72
CA THR A 413 8.00 -31.77 -27.69
C THR A 413 8.37 -32.64 -28.87
N GLU A 414 7.43 -33.47 -29.32
CA GLU A 414 7.64 -34.32 -30.49
C GLU A 414 8.01 -33.45 -31.72
N GLY A 415 9.02 -33.87 -32.47
CA GLY A 415 9.53 -33.07 -33.61
C GLY A 415 10.53 -31.95 -33.26
N ASN A 416 10.91 -31.78 -31.98
CA ASN A 416 11.98 -30.88 -31.51
C ASN A 416 11.86 -29.42 -32.01
N MET A 417 10.70 -28.79 -31.78
CA MET A 417 10.48 -27.41 -32.20
C MET A 417 11.20 -26.41 -31.27
N GLN A 418 12.03 -25.52 -31.82
CA GLN A 418 12.42 -24.29 -31.10
C GLN A 418 11.19 -23.38 -30.95
N THR A 419 10.74 -23.19 -29.72
CA THR A 419 9.46 -22.55 -29.41
C THR A 419 9.65 -21.20 -28.73
N ASP A 420 9.41 -20.13 -29.50
CA ASP A 420 9.43 -18.76 -28.99
C ASP A 420 8.00 -18.18 -28.94
N TYR A 421 7.16 -18.79 -28.11
CA TYR A 421 5.78 -18.32 -27.89
C TYR A 421 5.78 -16.91 -27.26
N SER A 422 6.64 -16.69 -26.27
CA SER A 422 6.66 -15.47 -25.46
C SER A 422 6.94 -14.21 -26.28
N ASN A 423 7.91 -14.24 -27.20
CA ASN A 423 8.18 -13.08 -28.05
C ASN A 423 7.05 -12.85 -29.05
N ASN A 424 6.48 -13.91 -29.63
CA ASN A 424 5.38 -13.76 -30.58
C ASN A 424 4.10 -13.21 -29.90
N TYR A 425 3.74 -13.72 -28.71
CA TYR A 425 2.60 -13.21 -27.94
C TYR A 425 2.79 -11.73 -27.55
N THR A 426 3.96 -11.39 -27.00
CA THR A 426 4.29 -10.01 -26.59
C THR A 426 4.30 -9.07 -27.78
N GLY A 427 4.89 -9.49 -28.91
CA GLY A 427 4.93 -8.71 -30.14
C GLY A 427 3.56 -8.46 -30.75
N ILE A 428 2.64 -9.43 -30.68
CA ILE A 428 1.24 -9.25 -31.11
C ILE A 428 0.51 -8.23 -30.21
N CYS A 429 0.69 -8.31 -28.88
CA CYS A 429 0.08 -7.34 -27.97
C CYS A 429 0.62 -5.93 -28.22
N LYS A 430 1.93 -5.79 -28.47
CA LYS A 430 2.55 -4.51 -28.86
C LYS A 430 2.03 -4.00 -30.21
N LEU A 431 1.94 -4.88 -31.21
CA LEU A 431 1.36 -4.56 -32.53
C LEU A 431 -0.05 -4.00 -32.41
N LEU A 432 -0.91 -4.60 -31.57
CA LEU A 432 -2.26 -4.11 -31.34
C LEU A 432 -2.28 -2.71 -30.71
N CYS A 433 -1.39 -2.45 -29.74
CA CYS A 433 -1.23 -1.12 -29.15
C CYS A 433 -0.80 -0.09 -30.20
N ASP A 434 0.29 -0.37 -30.93
CA ASP A 434 0.85 0.53 -31.94
C ASP A 434 -0.09 0.69 -33.16
N ALA A 435 -0.92 -0.31 -33.44
CA ALA A 435 -1.97 -0.26 -34.44
C ALA A 435 -3.24 0.48 -33.99
N ASN A 436 -3.35 0.88 -32.71
CA ASN A 436 -4.54 1.47 -32.09
C ASN A 436 -5.79 0.58 -32.16
N ILE A 437 -5.60 -0.72 -31.96
CA ILE A 437 -6.66 -1.72 -31.96
C ILE A 437 -6.91 -2.14 -30.51
N GLN A 438 -8.13 -1.90 -30.04
CA GLN A 438 -8.53 -2.28 -28.69
C GLN A 438 -8.61 -3.81 -28.57
N PHE A 439 -8.00 -4.36 -27.53
CA PHE A 439 -7.96 -5.79 -27.30
C PHE A 439 -8.03 -6.15 -25.82
N ASP A 440 -8.59 -7.32 -25.55
CA ASP A 440 -8.46 -8.04 -24.28
C ASP A 440 -7.54 -9.26 -24.44
N CYS A 441 -7.24 -9.94 -23.33
CA CYS A 441 -6.55 -11.22 -23.35
C CYS A 441 -7.46 -12.31 -22.78
N ILE A 442 -7.39 -13.50 -23.36
CA ILE A 442 -8.09 -14.70 -22.87
C ILE A 442 -7.03 -15.70 -22.41
N PHE A 443 -7.17 -16.19 -21.18
CA PHE A 443 -6.25 -17.18 -20.64
C PHE A 443 -6.66 -18.61 -21.04
N ALA A 444 -5.72 -19.35 -21.62
CA ALA A 444 -5.85 -20.77 -21.88
C ALA A 444 -4.99 -21.54 -20.85
N PRO A 445 -5.60 -22.06 -19.76
CA PRO A 445 -4.89 -22.71 -18.68
C PRO A 445 -4.33 -24.08 -19.08
N ASP A 446 -3.41 -24.57 -18.25
CA ASP A 446 -2.94 -25.95 -18.27
C ASP A 446 -3.29 -26.61 -16.94
N ASN A 447 -4.18 -27.58 -16.99
CA ASN A 447 -4.74 -28.23 -15.80
C ASN A 447 -3.71 -29.08 -15.01
N ARG A 448 -2.51 -29.30 -15.56
CA ARG A 448 -1.39 -29.91 -14.83
C ARG A 448 -0.86 -29.00 -13.73
N PHE A 449 -1.07 -27.69 -13.84
CA PHE A 449 -0.39 -26.67 -13.02
C PHE A 449 -1.35 -25.69 -12.33
N THR A 450 -2.49 -25.37 -12.95
CA THR A 450 -3.49 -24.46 -12.38
C THR A 450 -4.90 -25.04 -12.41
N SER A 451 -5.70 -24.66 -11.42
CA SER A 451 -7.13 -24.94 -11.35
C SER A 451 -7.99 -23.81 -11.95
N ALA A 452 -7.38 -22.80 -12.57
CA ALA A 452 -8.10 -21.76 -13.28
C ALA A 452 -9.03 -22.39 -14.34
N PRO A 453 -10.28 -21.92 -14.46
CA PRO A 453 -11.22 -22.48 -15.42
C PRO A 453 -10.75 -22.23 -16.85
N ASP A 454 -11.00 -23.19 -17.73
CA ASP A 454 -10.74 -23.03 -19.16
C ASP A 454 -11.72 -22.02 -19.78
N PHE A 455 -11.33 -21.40 -20.89
CA PHE A 455 -12.20 -20.45 -21.58
C PHE A 455 -13.39 -21.17 -22.22
N SER A 456 -14.55 -20.54 -22.15
CA SER A 456 -15.79 -21.08 -22.75
C SER A 456 -16.08 -20.45 -24.11
N LEU A 457 -17.01 -21.06 -24.86
CA LEU A 457 -17.54 -20.44 -26.08
C LEU A 457 -18.12 -19.05 -25.81
N SER A 458 -18.83 -18.88 -24.70
CA SER A 458 -19.41 -17.59 -24.30
C SER A 458 -18.35 -16.52 -23.97
N ASP A 459 -17.12 -16.93 -23.66
CA ASP A 459 -16.01 -16.00 -23.49
C ASP A 459 -15.47 -15.54 -24.84
N LEU A 460 -15.42 -16.43 -25.85
CA LEU A 460 -15.00 -16.06 -27.21
C LEU A 460 -16.05 -15.20 -27.92
N GLU A 461 -17.34 -15.50 -27.76
CA GLU A 461 -18.46 -14.82 -28.43
C GLU A 461 -18.66 -13.35 -28.02
N LYS A 462 -17.91 -12.87 -27.03
CA LYS A 462 -17.83 -11.44 -26.68
C LYS A 462 -17.05 -10.62 -27.72
N TYR A 463 -16.24 -11.29 -28.53
CA TYR A 463 -15.31 -10.68 -29.48
C TYR A 463 -15.68 -11.03 -30.92
N GLN A 464 -15.40 -10.12 -31.84
CA GLN A 464 -15.53 -10.36 -33.27
C GLN A 464 -14.39 -11.25 -33.78
N ALA A 465 -13.17 -11.00 -33.28
CA ALA A 465 -11.98 -11.73 -33.69
C ALA A 465 -11.13 -12.22 -32.51
N ILE A 466 -10.62 -13.44 -32.62
CA ILE A 466 -9.66 -14.04 -31.67
C ILE A 466 -8.33 -14.23 -32.38
N ILE A 467 -7.25 -13.71 -31.79
CA ILE A 467 -5.89 -13.85 -32.31
C ILE A 467 -5.17 -14.98 -31.59
N LEU A 468 -4.57 -15.89 -32.36
CA LEU A 468 -3.79 -17.03 -31.89
C LEU A 468 -2.30 -16.81 -32.22
N PRO A 469 -1.49 -16.29 -31.28
CA PRO A 469 -0.07 -16.02 -31.53
C PRO A 469 0.76 -17.29 -31.33
N ASN A 470 1.06 -18.02 -32.40
CA ASN A 470 1.86 -19.26 -32.40
C ASN A 470 1.42 -20.21 -31.27
N THR A 471 0.12 -20.40 -31.11
CA THR A 471 -0.47 -21.15 -30.00
C THR A 471 -0.42 -22.66 -30.29
N PHE A 472 0.78 -23.21 -30.37
CA PHE A 472 1.02 -24.56 -30.89
C PHE A 472 0.64 -25.67 -29.91
N ILE A 473 0.55 -25.39 -28.60
CA ILE A 473 0.04 -26.33 -27.60
C ILE A 473 -1.32 -25.87 -27.07
N LEU A 474 -2.33 -26.73 -27.26
CA LEU A 474 -3.70 -26.59 -26.77
C LEU A 474 -4.25 -27.97 -26.37
N SER A 475 -5.23 -28.02 -25.47
CA SER A 475 -6.02 -29.22 -25.23
C SER A 475 -7.04 -29.45 -26.35
N ASP A 476 -7.54 -30.69 -26.49
CA ASP A 476 -8.57 -30.99 -27.50
C ASP A 476 -9.88 -30.24 -27.20
N GLN A 477 -10.19 -30.02 -25.92
CA GLN A 477 -11.32 -29.20 -25.50
C GLN A 477 -11.16 -27.74 -25.94
N GLN A 478 -9.98 -27.14 -25.73
CA GLN A 478 -9.68 -25.76 -26.13
C GLN A 478 -9.82 -25.59 -27.65
N VAL A 479 -9.28 -26.53 -28.43
CA VAL A 479 -9.44 -26.54 -29.89
C VAL A 479 -10.91 -26.64 -30.28
N GLN A 480 -11.69 -27.51 -29.64
CA GLN A 480 -13.10 -27.64 -29.94
C GLN A 480 -13.88 -26.35 -29.67
N VAL A 481 -13.57 -25.63 -28.59
CA VAL A 481 -14.20 -24.32 -28.30
C VAL A 481 -13.88 -23.30 -29.40
N ILE A 482 -12.64 -23.26 -29.90
CA ILE A 482 -12.23 -22.39 -31.01
C ILE A 482 -12.96 -22.76 -32.31
N LEU A 483 -13.07 -24.06 -32.63
CA LEU A 483 -13.81 -24.53 -33.80
C LEU A 483 -15.31 -24.22 -33.68
N ASN A 484 -15.90 -24.34 -32.49
CA ASN A 484 -17.29 -23.95 -32.24
C ASN A 484 -17.51 -22.44 -32.44
N PHE A 485 -16.57 -21.61 -31.99
CA PHE A 485 -16.61 -20.16 -32.22
C PHE A 485 -16.58 -19.83 -33.73
N LEU A 486 -15.71 -20.49 -34.51
CA LEU A 486 -15.72 -20.38 -35.97
C LEU A 486 -17.06 -20.83 -36.57
N ASN A 487 -17.60 -21.99 -36.14
CA ASN A 487 -18.89 -22.48 -36.60
C ASN A 487 -20.04 -21.48 -36.37
N ASN A 488 -19.96 -20.71 -35.29
CA ASN A 488 -20.95 -19.70 -34.93
C ASN A 488 -20.77 -18.35 -35.66
N GLY A 489 -19.76 -18.21 -36.53
CA GLY A 489 -19.51 -16.99 -37.29
C GLY A 489 -18.35 -16.14 -36.77
N GLY A 490 -17.66 -16.61 -35.73
CA GLY A 490 -16.47 -15.97 -35.20
C GLY A 490 -15.31 -15.94 -36.19
N ILE A 491 -14.34 -15.06 -35.94
CA ILE A 491 -13.18 -14.87 -36.80
C ILE A 491 -11.93 -15.23 -35.99
N VAL A 492 -11.11 -16.14 -36.51
CA VAL A 492 -9.84 -16.52 -35.90
C VAL A 492 -8.72 -16.04 -36.80
N ILE A 493 -7.74 -15.35 -36.21
CA ILE A 493 -6.55 -14.86 -36.90
C ILE A 493 -5.33 -15.53 -36.27
N ALA A 494 -4.69 -16.41 -37.03
CA ALA A 494 -3.66 -17.31 -36.57
C ALA A 494 -2.31 -16.97 -37.19
N PHE A 495 -1.28 -16.92 -36.34
CA PHE A 495 0.11 -16.66 -36.73
C PHE A 495 1.00 -17.81 -36.30
N GLY A 496 1.73 -18.43 -37.23
CA GLY A 496 2.55 -19.62 -36.94
C GLY A 496 1.70 -20.85 -36.59
N ASN A 497 2.31 -21.80 -35.88
CA ASN A 497 1.71 -23.10 -35.61
C ASN A 497 0.59 -23.00 -34.56
N ILE A 498 -0.59 -23.53 -34.88
CA ILE A 498 -1.74 -23.56 -33.97
C ILE A 498 -2.15 -24.99 -33.65
N GLY A 499 -2.18 -25.32 -32.36
CA GLY A 499 -2.69 -26.58 -31.85
C GLY A 499 -2.05 -27.82 -32.49
N THR A 500 -0.77 -27.75 -32.89
CA THR A 500 -0.05 -28.89 -33.46
C THR A 500 0.25 -29.97 -32.41
N HIS A 501 0.26 -29.59 -31.13
CA HIS A 501 0.58 -30.47 -30.01
C HIS A 501 -0.49 -30.47 -28.92
N LYS A 502 -0.49 -31.54 -28.14
CA LYS A 502 -1.25 -31.68 -26.90
C LYS A 502 -0.44 -31.16 -25.70
N PRO A 503 -1.07 -30.86 -24.54
CA PRO A 503 -0.36 -30.36 -23.38
C PRO A 503 0.83 -31.21 -22.93
N ASP A 504 0.76 -32.53 -23.10
CA ASP A 504 1.83 -33.49 -22.79
C ASP A 504 3.04 -33.43 -23.76
N GLY A 505 2.97 -32.61 -24.83
CA GLY A 505 4.03 -32.44 -25.81
C GLY A 505 3.97 -33.42 -27.00
N SER A 506 2.96 -34.31 -27.05
CA SER A 506 2.78 -35.22 -28.20
C SER A 506 2.17 -34.49 -29.40
N LEU A 507 2.41 -34.99 -30.61
CA LEU A 507 1.67 -34.53 -31.79
C LEU A 507 0.16 -34.75 -31.60
N ALA A 508 -0.62 -33.74 -31.96
CA ALA A 508 -2.07 -33.83 -32.00
C ALA A 508 -2.53 -34.35 -33.37
N ASN A 509 -3.62 -35.11 -33.41
CA ASN A 509 -4.30 -35.46 -34.66
C ASN A 509 -5.59 -34.64 -34.79
N ARG A 510 -5.48 -33.45 -35.40
CA ARG A 510 -6.58 -32.47 -35.49
C ARG A 510 -6.83 -32.09 -36.94
N THR A 511 -7.33 -33.06 -37.72
CA THR A 511 -7.53 -32.93 -39.18
C THR A 511 -8.27 -31.65 -39.58
N GLU A 512 -9.34 -31.31 -38.86
CA GLU A 512 -10.13 -30.10 -39.13
C GLU A 512 -9.29 -28.82 -38.96
N LEU A 513 -8.61 -28.66 -37.83
CA LEU A 513 -7.78 -27.48 -37.55
C LEU A 513 -6.56 -27.41 -38.48
N PHE A 514 -5.93 -28.55 -38.80
CA PHE A 514 -4.77 -28.57 -39.69
C PHE A 514 -5.12 -28.22 -41.14
N SER A 515 -6.32 -28.59 -41.60
CA SER A 515 -6.79 -28.20 -42.93
C SER A 515 -6.88 -26.68 -43.12
N LEU A 516 -7.06 -25.91 -42.03
CA LEU A 516 -7.13 -24.45 -42.05
C LEU A 516 -5.75 -23.77 -42.07
N GLN A 517 -4.67 -24.52 -41.85
CA GLN A 517 -3.30 -23.99 -41.71
C GLN A 517 -2.38 -24.36 -42.88
N GLY A 518 -2.90 -25.01 -43.93
CA GLY A 518 -2.06 -25.57 -45.01
C GLY A 518 -1.39 -24.56 -45.96
N SER A 519 -1.81 -23.29 -45.94
CA SER A 519 -1.19 -22.17 -46.68
C SER A 519 -1.64 -20.85 -46.09
N ASP A 520 -0.98 -19.73 -46.40
CA ASP A 520 -1.41 -18.38 -45.98
C ASP A 520 -2.78 -17.99 -46.57
N GLY A 521 -3.46 -17.02 -45.94
CA GLY A 521 -4.72 -16.45 -46.41
C GLY A 521 -5.96 -16.90 -45.64
N VAL A 522 -7.14 -16.71 -46.24
CA VAL A 522 -8.44 -16.81 -45.56
C VAL A 522 -9.15 -18.11 -45.91
N LYS A 523 -9.66 -18.83 -44.91
CA LYS A 523 -10.41 -20.08 -45.06
C LYS A 523 -11.76 -19.92 -44.38
N ASN A 524 -12.80 -20.48 -45.00
CA ASN A 524 -14.12 -20.54 -44.39
C ASN A 524 -14.22 -21.82 -43.55
N TYR A 525 -14.80 -21.71 -42.35
CA TYR A 525 -15.13 -22.86 -41.51
C TYR A 525 -16.47 -22.58 -40.82
N GLY A 526 -17.46 -23.44 -41.09
CA GLY A 526 -18.85 -23.17 -40.72
C GLY A 526 -19.32 -21.81 -41.25
N LYS A 527 -19.78 -20.93 -40.35
CA LYS A 527 -20.18 -19.55 -40.70
C LYS A 527 -19.05 -18.53 -40.56
N GLY A 528 -17.91 -18.93 -39.98
CA GLY A 528 -16.81 -18.06 -39.61
C GLY A 528 -15.64 -18.09 -40.59
N LYS A 529 -14.57 -17.40 -40.20
CA LYS A 529 -13.36 -17.24 -41.02
C LYS A 529 -12.10 -17.53 -40.21
N PHE A 530 -11.20 -18.31 -40.79
CA PHE A 530 -9.87 -18.58 -40.28
C PHE A 530 -8.84 -17.90 -41.19
N VAL A 531 -8.20 -16.85 -40.67
CA VAL A 531 -7.18 -16.05 -41.37
C VAL A 531 -5.83 -16.53 -40.89
N TYR A 532 -5.06 -17.17 -41.77
CA TYR A 532 -3.80 -17.80 -41.39
C TYR A 532 -2.60 -17.10 -42.04
N CYS A 533 -1.53 -16.94 -41.26
CA CYS A 533 -0.20 -16.65 -41.77
C CYS A 533 0.82 -17.52 -41.03
N GLU A 534 1.64 -18.25 -41.77
CA GLU A 534 2.70 -19.10 -41.20
C GLU A 534 3.77 -18.29 -40.45
N GLU A 535 3.94 -17.02 -40.82
CA GLU A 535 4.93 -16.14 -40.20
C GLU A 535 4.61 -15.82 -38.73
N LYS A 536 5.62 -15.91 -37.86
CA LYS A 536 5.56 -15.46 -36.46
C LYS A 536 5.67 -13.94 -36.37
N ILE A 537 4.65 -13.25 -36.88
CA ILE A 537 4.68 -11.80 -37.14
C ILE A 537 4.95 -10.96 -35.88
N GLY A 538 4.52 -11.41 -34.70
CA GLY A 538 4.79 -10.73 -33.44
C GLY A 538 6.26 -10.75 -33.08
N GLN A 539 6.92 -11.91 -33.23
CA GLN A 539 8.36 -12.03 -33.00
C GLN A 539 9.13 -11.11 -33.97
N ASN A 540 8.75 -11.12 -35.24
CA ASN A 540 9.35 -10.25 -36.25
C ASN A 540 9.15 -8.76 -35.91
N TYR A 541 8.00 -8.40 -35.35
CA TYR A 541 7.75 -7.01 -34.96
C TYR A 541 8.66 -6.52 -33.83
N LEU A 542 8.95 -7.37 -32.84
CA LEU A 542 9.89 -7.04 -31.78
C LEU A 542 11.32 -6.88 -32.32
N SER A 543 11.75 -7.76 -33.24
CA SER A 543 13.10 -7.71 -33.81
C SER A 543 13.30 -6.61 -34.86
N ASN A 544 12.25 -6.21 -35.58
CA ASN A 544 12.34 -5.22 -36.65
C ASN A 544 12.44 -3.79 -36.11
N THR A 545 13.08 -2.90 -36.86
CA THR A 545 13.19 -1.46 -36.57
C THR A 545 12.82 -0.64 -37.82
N GLY A 546 12.56 0.66 -37.65
CA GLY A 546 12.32 1.59 -38.77
C GLY A 546 11.28 1.10 -39.79
N THR A 547 11.63 1.10 -41.08
CA THR A 547 10.73 0.74 -42.20
C THR A 547 10.24 -0.71 -42.12
N ASP A 548 11.07 -1.64 -41.68
CA ASP A 548 10.69 -3.06 -41.59
C ASP A 548 9.62 -3.26 -40.51
N ARG A 549 9.74 -2.55 -39.38
CA ARG A 549 8.72 -2.54 -38.33
C ARG A 549 7.38 -2.00 -38.86
N LEU A 550 7.42 -0.92 -39.65
CA LEU A 550 6.23 -0.34 -40.28
C LEU A 550 5.58 -1.31 -41.28
N ASN A 551 6.38 -2.00 -42.10
CA ASN A 551 5.89 -3.01 -43.05
C ASN A 551 5.19 -4.17 -42.34
N THR A 552 5.78 -4.67 -41.25
CA THR A 552 5.15 -5.70 -40.40
C THR A 552 3.82 -5.23 -39.83
N MET A 553 3.74 -4.00 -39.30
CA MET A 553 2.48 -3.43 -38.78
C MET A 553 1.42 -3.29 -39.89
N ASN A 554 1.79 -2.85 -41.08
CA ASN A 554 0.86 -2.71 -42.20
C ASN A 554 0.34 -4.08 -42.66
N LYS A 555 1.21 -5.09 -42.74
CA LYS A 555 0.82 -6.48 -43.03
C LYS A 555 -0.19 -6.98 -41.99
N PHE A 556 0.09 -6.79 -40.71
CA PHE A 556 -0.82 -7.14 -39.62
C PHE A 556 -2.19 -6.46 -39.74
N LYS A 557 -2.22 -5.14 -39.95
CA LYS A 557 -3.46 -4.37 -40.16
C LYS A 557 -4.28 -4.91 -41.35
N ASN A 558 -3.63 -5.20 -42.48
CA ASN A 558 -4.31 -5.74 -43.66
C ASN A 558 -4.98 -7.09 -43.43
N MET A 559 -4.47 -7.89 -42.49
CA MET A 559 -5.08 -9.17 -42.12
C MET A 559 -6.28 -9.03 -41.17
N LEU A 560 -6.29 -7.96 -40.36
CA LEU A 560 -7.24 -7.79 -39.26
C LEU A 560 -8.41 -6.85 -39.61
N LEU A 561 -8.11 -5.69 -40.21
CA LEU A 561 -9.09 -4.65 -40.51
C LEU A 561 -10.22 -5.03 -41.50
N PRO A 562 -10.10 -6.04 -42.38
CA PRO A 562 -11.25 -6.51 -43.16
C PRO A 562 -12.38 -7.15 -42.33
N TYR A 563 -12.10 -7.48 -41.07
CA TYR A 563 -12.95 -8.31 -40.22
C TYR A 563 -13.46 -7.61 -38.97
N ILE A 564 -12.78 -6.53 -38.57
CA ILE A 564 -13.14 -5.74 -37.40
C ILE A 564 -13.30 -4.29 -37.82
N LEU A 565 -14.15 -3.56 -37.11
CA LEU A 565 -14.21 -2.12 -37.21
C LEU A 565 -13.42 -1.51 -36.03
N PRO A 566 -12.30 -0.80 -36.24
CA PRO A 566 -11.52 -0.23 -35.15
C PRO A 566 -12.37 0.71 -34.30
N ASN A 567 -12.40 0.48 -32.99
CA ASN A 567 -13.13 1.38 -32.08
C ASN A 567 -12.49 2.76 -32.00
N THR A 568 -11.20 2.85 -32.34
CA THR A 568 -10.40 4.07 -32.27
C THR A 568 -9.53 4.22 -33.52
N ILE A 569 -9.36 5.44 -34.00
CA ILE A 569 -8.41 5.75 -35.08
C ILE A 569 -7.62 7.00 -34.68
N ILE A 570 -6.30 6.95 -34.83
CA ILE A 570 -5.40 8.09 -34.64
C ILE A 570 -4.74 8.41 -35.98
N GLU A 571 -4.85 9.66 -36.41
CA GLU A 571 -4.32 10.20 -37.66
C GLU A 571 -3.51 11.47 -37.38
N ASN A 572 -2.74 11.91 -38.38
CA ASN A 572 -1.97 13.17 -38.35
C ASN A 572 -0.91 13.23 -37.24
N TYR A 573 -0.06 12.20 -37.16
CA TYR A 573 1.13 12.23 -36.31
C TYR A 573 2.33 11.64 -37.04
N ASN A 574 3.53 12.04 -36.62
CA ASN A 574 4.80 11.49 -37.06
C ASN A 574 5.48 10.71 -35.93
N ILE A 575 6.33 9.76 -36.29
CA ILE A 575 7.20 9.03 -35.34
C ILE A 575 8.63 9.54 -35.54
N VAL A 576 9.29 9.93 -34.45
CA VAL A 576 10.64 10.52 -34.44
C VAL A 576 11.67 9.51 -33.93
N ASN A 577 11.39 8.84 -32.81
CA ASN A 577 12.27 7.82 -32.25
C ASN A 577 11.85 6.42 -32.74
N ASP A 578 12.84 5.55 -32.94
CA ASP A 578 12.58 4.16 -33.31
C ASP A 578 11.78 3.45 -32.22
N GLY A 579 10.72 2.75 -32.61
CA GLY A 579 9.74 2.16 -31.70
C GLY A 579 8.76 3.13 -31.03
N GLY A 580 8.81 4.43 -31.35
CA GLY A 580 7.81 5.40 -30.92
C GLY A 580 6.44 5.17 -31.57
N SER A 581 5.37 5.52 -30.84
CA SER A 581 3.99 5.43 -31.31
C SER A 581 3.06 6.31 -30.46
N ILE A 582 1.77 6.37 -30.82
CA ILE A 582 0.71 6.88 -29.96
C ILE A 582 -0.32 5.75 -29.82
N ALA A 583 -0.71 5.43 -28.59
CA ALA A 583 -1.75 4.43 -28.35
C ALA A 583 -2.92 5.03 -27.55
N GLY A 584 -4.13 4.78 -28.02
CA GLY A 584 -5.36 5.02 -27.28
C GLY A 584 -5.88 3.75 -26.59
N PHE A 585 -6.34 3.89 -25.35
CA PHE A 585 -6.98 2.84 -24.56
C PHE A 585 -8.41 3.29 -24.26
N LEU A 586 -9.38 2.62 -24.89
CA LEU A 586 -10.78 3.02 -24.87
C LEU A 586 -11.59 2.23 -23.84
N TYR A 587 -12.32 2.97 -23.02
CA TYR A 587 -13.19 2.46 -21.99
C TYR A 587 -14.56 3.14 -22.03
N LYS A 588 -15.50 2.55 -21.29
CA LYS A 588 -16.73 3.20 -20.86
C LYS A 588 -16.88 3.21 -19.36
N ASP A 589 -17.45 4.28 -18.83
CA ASP A 589 -17.91 4.30 -17.45
C ASP A 589 -19.30 3.65 -17.29
N LYS A 590 -19.82 3.63 -16.06
CA LYS A 590 -21.15 3.09 -15.74
C LYS A 590 -22.32 3.89 -16.35
N PHE A 591 -22.07 5.08 -16.87
CA PHE A 591 -23.04 5.96 -17.53
C PHE A 591 -22.93 5.89 -19.06
N GLU A 592 -22.12 4.95 -19.59
CA GLU A 592 -21.85 4.76 -21.02
C GLU A 592 -21.14 5.96 -21.70
N ASN A 593 -20.50 6.84 -20.92
CA ASN A 593 -19.58 7.84 -21.44
C ASN A 593 -18.30 7.15 -21.93
N TYR A 594 -17.70 7.65 -23.01
CA TYR A 594 -16.44 7.12 -23.51
C TYR A 594 -15.27 7.83 -22.83
N ILE A 595 -14.34 7.05 -22.29
CA ILE A 595 -13.11 7.53 -21.65
C ILE A 595 -11.94 6.90 -22.39
N THR A 596 -11.09 7.73 -22.99
CA THR A 596 -9.93 7.27 -23.73
C THR A 596 -8.66 7.82 -23.12
N HIS A 597 -7.78 6.94 -22.67
CA HIS A 597 -6.42 7.32 -22.26
C HIS A 597 -5.50 7.25 -23.47
N ILE A 598 -4.72 8.29 -23.70
CA ILE A 598 -3.83 8.41 -24.87
C ILE A 598 -2.42 8.58 -24.35
N VAL A 599 -1.55 7.65 -24.74
CA VAL A 599 -0.14 7.60 -24.32
C VAL A 599 0.75 7.86 -25.52
N ASN A 600 1.72 8.75 -25.36
CA ASN A 600 2.77 8.99 -26.34
C ASN A 600 4.00 8.14 -26.00
N TYR A 601 4.26 7.11 -26.80
CA TYR A 601 5.41 6.23 -26.65
C TYR A 601 6.64 6.73 -27.41
N ASP A 602 6.57 7.87 -28.10
CA ASP A 602 7.70 8.49 -28.80
C ASP A 602 8.65 9.22 -27.84
N PHE A 603 9.23 8.42 -26.93
CA PHE A 603 10.12 8.82 -25.85
C PHE A 603 11.57 8.45 -26.17
N ASN A 604 12.48 9.40 -26.00
CA ASN A 604 13.92 9.18 -26.11
C ASN A 604 14.51 8.99 -24.71
N LYS A 605 14.92 7.75 -24.39
CA LYS A 605 15.47 7.40 -23.09
C LYS A 605 16.83 8.05 -22.79
N VAL A 606 17.65 8.30 -23.81
CA VAL A 606 19.00 8.88 -23.62
C VAL A 606 18.90 10.36 -23.25
N THR A 607 18.02 11.09 -23.93
CA THR A 607 17.80 12.52 -23.66
C THR A 607 16.71 12.78 -22.62
N ASP A 608 16.06 11.72 -22.10
CA ASP A 608 14.89 11.78 -21.22
C ASP A 608 13.86 12.80 -21.72
N SER A 609 13.38 12.66 -22.96
CA SER A 609 12.46 13.63 -23.58
C SER A 609 11.45 12.98 -24.52
N PHE A 610 10.26 13.58 -24.63
CA PHE A 610 9.23 13.16 -25.58
C PHE A 610 9.32 13.97 -26.88
N SER A 611 9.03 13.31 -28.00
CA SER A 611 8.58 14.01 -29.20
C SER A 611 7.11 14.39 -29.03
N SER A 612 6.84 15.64 -28.64
CA SER A 612 5.48 16.18 -28.54
C SER A 612 4.74 16.06 -29.87
N LYS A 613 3.44 15.77 -29.79
CA LYS A 613 2.55 15.59 -30.94
C LYS A 613 1.55 16.71 -31.00
N GLU A 614 1.32 17.27 -32.17
CA GLU A 614 0.44 18.42 -32.36
C GLU A 614 -0.62 18.13 -33.41
N ASN A 615 -1.80 18.70 -33.24
CA ASN A 615 -2.93 18.61 -34.18
C ASN A 615 -3.30 17.15 -34.55
N ILE A 616 -3.29 16.26 -33.55
CA ILE A 616 -3.64 14.85 -33.74
C ILE A 616 -5.14 14.76 -34.00
N THR A 617 -5.52 13.99 -35.00
CA THR A 617 -6.92 13.64 -35.24
C THR A 617 -7.24 12.33 -34.54
N TYR A 618 -8.14 12.37 -33.56
CA TYR A 618 -8.60 11.19 -32.83
C TYR A 618 -10.05 10.88 -33.17
N LYS A 619 -10.38 9.64 -33.51
CA LYS A 619 -11.74 9.21 -33.83
C LYS A 619 -12.17 8.09 -32.91
N ILE A 620 -13.38 8.19 -32.34
CA ILE A 620 -14.01 7.16 -31.51
C ILE A 620 -15.24 6.64 -32.26
N TYR A 621 -15.37 5.33 -32.40
CA TYR A 621 -16.58 4.73 -32.97
C TYR A 621 -17.72 4.77 -31.96
N THR A 622 -18.72 5.62 -32.21
CA THR A 622 -19.82 5.90 -31.28
C THR A 622 -21.18 5.44 -31.79
N LYS A 623 -21.27 4.98 -33.06
CA LYS A 623 -22.49 4.59 -33.81
C LYS A 623 -23.48 5.73 -34.08
N GLU A 624 -23.60 6.67 -33.15
CA GLU A 624 -24.50 7.83 -33.20
C GLU A 624 -23.77 9.10 -32.75
N ASN A 625 -24.35 10.27 -33.06
CA ASN A 625 -23.82 11.52 -32.58
C ASN A 625 -23.97 11.61 -31.06
N HIS A 626 -22.86 11.43 -30.34
CA HIS A 626 -22.89 11.30 -28.88
C HIS A 626 -22.92 12.65 -28.15
N SER A 627 -22.00 13.55 -28.48
CA SER A 627 -21.89 14.87 -27.85
C SER A 627 -21.19 15.86 -28.79
N PRO A 628 -21.61 17.15 -28.83
CA PRO A 628 -20.98 18.18 -29.66
C PRO A 628 -19.58 18.60 -29.19
N HIS A 629 -19.18 18.17 -27.98
CA HIS A 629 -17.86 18.48 -27.42
C HIS A 629 -17.27 17.26 -26.71
N ALA A 630 -15.95 17.14 -26.76
CA ALA A 630 -15.15 16.26 -25.92
C ALA A 630 -14.35 17.09 -24.92
N ILE A 631 -14.00 16.49 -23.80
CA ILE A 631 -13.16 17.08 -22.77
C ILE A 631 -11.80 16.44 -22.87
N PHE A 632 -10.75 17.24 -22.95
CA PHE A 632 -9.37 16.77 -22.89
C PHE A 632 -8.71 17.27 -21.61
N VAL A 633 -8.24 16.32 -20.81
CA VAL A 633 -7.50 16.58 -19.57
C VAL A 633 -6.18 15.85 -19.59
N SER A 634 -5.17 16.38 -18.91
CA SER A 634 -3.84 15.77 -18.85
C SER A 634 -3.10 16.30 -17.62
N PRO A 635 -2.24 15.49 -16.97
CA PRO A 635 -1.30 15.99 -15.98
C PRO A 635 -0.16 16.83 -16.60
N ASP A 636 -0.01 16.83 -17.93
CA ASP A 636 1.01 17.62 -18.64
C ASP A 636 0.55 19.05 -18.94
N PHE A 637 -0.76 19.28 -18.96
CA PHE A 637 -1.36 20.56 -19.29
C PHE A 637 -2.18 21.08 -18.09
N ARG A 638 -2.23 22.40 -17.92
CA ARG A 638 -2.89 23.02 -16.77
C ARG A 638 -4.39 23.21 -16.94
N ASP A 639 -4.86 23.25 -18.18
CA ASP A 639 -6.26 23.58 -18.49
C ASP A 639 -7.04 22.35 -18.92
N ILE A 640 -8.31 22.33 -18.51
CA ILE A 640 -9.32 21.43 -19.04
C ILE A 640 -9.74 21.99 -20.40
N ILE A 641 -9.46 21.26 -21.46
CA ILE A 641 -9.67 21.76 -22.82
C ILE A 641 -10.96 21.18 -23.37
N LYS A 642 -11.92 22.05 -23.67
CA LYS A 642 -13.14 21.69 -24.40
C LYS A 642 -12.86 21.67 -25.89
N LEU A 643 -13.05 20.52 -26.52
CA LEU A 643 -12.78 20.31 -27.94
C LEU A 643 -14.08 20.10 -28.71
N PRO A 644 -14.32 20.80 -29.84
CA PRO A 644 -15.47 20.53 -30.68
C PRO A 644 -15.34 19.14 -31.31
N THR A 645 -16.49 18.49 -31.52
CA THR A 645 -16.54 17.20 -32.20
C THR A 645 -17.28 17.31 -33.53
N THR A 646 -16.98 16.37 -34.44
CA THR A 646 -17.76 16.16 -35.65
C THR A 646 -18.13 14.68 -35.75
N PHE A 647 -19.34 14.38 -36.22
CA PHE A 647 -19.80 13.01 -36.37
C PHE A 647 -20.01 12.66 -37.85
N SER A 648 -19.34 11.62 -38.33
CA SER A 648 -19.52 11.08 -39.68
C SER A 648 -19.15 9.61 -39.73
N ASN A 649 -19.85 8.82 -40.57
CA ASN A 649 -19.58 7.40 -40.79
C ASN A 649 -19.52 6.55 -39.49
N GLY A 650 -20.30 6.92 -38.47
CA GLY A 650 -20.32 6.22 -37.18
C GLY A 650 -19.19 6.61 -36.20
N TYR A 651 -18.29 7.51 -36.60
CA TYR A 651 -17.19 8.01 -35.77
C TYR A 651 -17.44 9.44 -35.30
N THR A 652 -17.14 9.69 -34.03
CA THR A 652 -16.94 11.03 -33.47
C THR A 652 -15.46 11.39 -33.61
N THR A 653 -15.16 12.45 -34.35
CA THR A 653 -13.80 12.96 -34.61
C THR A 653 -13.51 14.17 -33.73
N ILE A 654 -12.33 14.18 -33.11
CA ILE A 654 -11.81 15.21 -32.21
C ILE A 654 -10.41 15.62 -32.68
N GLN A 655 -10.13 16.93 -32.64
CA GLN A 655 -8.79 17.46 -32.89
C GLN A 655 -8.10 17.74 -31.56
N ILE A 656 -7.05 16.99 -31.25
CA ILE A 656 -6.23 17.18 -30.05
C ILE A 656 -5.10 18.15 -30.42
N PRO A 657 -5.06 19.35 -29.82
CA PRO A 657 -4.09 20.38 -30.21
C PRO A 657 -2.66 19.96 -29.88
N LYS A 658 -2.46 19.30 -28.72
CA LYS A 658 -1.15 18.88 -28.25
C LYS A 658 -1.25 17.65 -27.35
N LEU A 659 -0.30 16.73 -27.48
CA LEU A 659 -0.09 15.59 -26.59
C LEU A 659 1.41 15.51 -26.26
N GLU A 660 1.72 15.54 -24.96
CA GLU A 660 3.08 15.37 -24.44
C GLU A 660 3.29 13.89 -24.09
N ALA A 661 3.25 13.48 -22.82
CA ALA A 661 3.34 12.06 -22.44
C ALA A 661 1.95 11.41 -22.40
N TYR A 662 0.96 12.16 -21.89
CA TYR A 662 -0.34 11.59 -21.52
C TYR A 662 -1.50 12.54 -21.75
N GLY A 663 -2.67 11.99 -22.02
CA GLY A 663 -3.93 12.74 -21.97
C GLY A 663 -5.14 11.81 -21.91
N ILE A 664 -6.27 12.33 -21.45
CA ILE A 664 -7.52 11.61 -21.37
C ILE A 664 -8.59 12.41 -22.10
N LEU A 665 -9.22 11.77 -23.08
CA LEU A 665 -10.44 12.27 -23.72
C LEU A 665 -11.67 11.68 -23.04
N VAL A 666 -12.58 12.55 -22.62
CA VAL A 666 -13.89 12.17 -22.09
C VAL A 666 -14.96 12.68 -23.06
N LEU A 667 -15.75 11.76 -23.59
CA LEU A 667 -16.90 12.05 -24.44
C LEU A 667 -18.15 11.64 -23.69
N GLN A 668 -18.84 12.64 -23.14
CA GLN A 668 -19.97 12.48 -22.24
C GLN A 668 -21.21 13.26 -22.72
N LYS A 669 -22.40 12.77 -22.37
CA LYS A 669 -23.68 13.44 -22.66
C LYS A 669 -24.01 14.39 -21.50
N ASN A 670 -23.88 15.69 -21.75
CA ASN A 670 -24.15 16.74 -20.77
C ASN A 670 -25.46 17.46 -21.12
N SER A 671 -26.49 17.29 -20.29
CA SER A 671 -27.80 17.90 -20.44
C SER A 671 -28.22 18.76 -19.26
N THR A 672 -27.70 18.48 -18.07
CA THR A 672 -28.01 19.16 -16.81
C THR A 672 -26.73 19.70 -16.18
N ALA A 673 -26.76 20.95 -15.71
CA ALA A 673 -25.63 21.55 -15.01
C ALA A 673 -25.37 20.85 -13.66
N PRO A 674 -24.10 20.79 -13.20
CA PRO A 674 -23.78 20.23 -11.90
C PRO A 674 -24.32 21.06 -10.75
N VAL A 675 -24.41 20.45 -9.57
CA VAL A 675 -24.92 21.08 -8.35
C VAL A 675 -23.99 20.86 -7.16
N ILE A 676 -23.78 21.91 -6.36
CA ILE A 676 -23.10 21.80 -5.06
C ILE A 676 -24.15 21.42 -4.01
N ARG A 677 -23.98 20.26 -3.38
CA ARG A 677 -24.83 19.77 -2.28
C ARG A 677 -24.39 20.34 -0.95
N ASN A 678 -23.09 20.38 -0.71
CA ASN A 678 -22.53 20.87 0.55
C ASN A 678 -21.14 21.47 0.34
N ARG A 679 -20.70 22.28 1.30
CA ARG A 679 -19.33 22.80 1.39
C ARG A 679 -18.84 22.76 2.83
N THR A 680 -17.56 22.50 3.03
CA THR A 680 -16.91 22.50 4.33
C THR A 680 -15.72 23.46 4.30
N PRO A 681 -15.62 24.40 5.24
CA PRO A 681 -16.65 24.82 6.18
C PRO A 681 -17.84 25.49 5.48
N ASN A 682 -19.01 25.47 6.12
CA ASN A 682 -20.23 26.09 5.58
C ASN A 682 -20.21 27.62 5.61
N SER A 683 -19.28 28.22 6.37
CA SER A 683 -19.11 29.66 6.53
C SER A 683 -17.65 30.09 6.34
N ASN A 684 -17.45 31.41 6.23
CA ASN A 684 -16.11 32.03 6.28
C ASN A 684 -15.41 31.72 7.61
N GLN A 685 -14.08 31.62 7.58
CA GLN A 685 -13.30 31.21 8.75
C GLN A 685 -12.29 32.27 9.18
N LYS A 686 -11.87 32.16 10.43
CA LYS A 686 -10.72 32.87 10.98
C LYS A 686 -9.70 31.83 11.46
N ILE A 687 -8.46 31.95 11.02
CA ILE A 687 -7.33 31.06 11.38
C ILE A 687 -6.10 31.90 11.74
N VAL A 688 -5.09 31.32 12.39
CA VAL A 688 -3.82 32.01 12.69
C VAL A 688 -2.80 31.71 11.60
N GLY A 689 -1.88 32.63 11.33
CA GLY A 689 -0.70 32.34 10.51
C GLY A 689 0.00 31.08 11.01
N GLY A 690 0.35 30.17 10.09
CA GLY A 690 0.89 28.84 10.41
C GLY A 690 -0.17 27.74 10.52
N ASP A 691 -1.44 28.08 10.66
CA ASP A 691 -2.53 27.10 10.60
C ASP A 691 -2.77 26.62 9.17
N SER A 692 -3.52 25.51 9.10
CA SER A 692 -4.07 25.01 7.84
C SER A 692 -5.56 24.75 7.97
N LEU A 693 -6.30 24.99 6.90
CA LEU A 693 -7.74 24.82 6.83
C LEU A 693 -8.10 23.90 5.67
N LEU A 694 -8.77 22.78 5.97
CA LEU A 694 -9.37 21.93 4.95
C LEU A 694 -10.65 22.58 4.42
N LEU A 695 -10.69 22.79 3.11
CA LEU A 695 -11.84 23.26 2.35
C LEU A 695 -12.30 22.13 1.44
N SER A 696 -13.61 21.90 1.35
CA SER A 696 -14.15 20.90 0.43
C SER A 696 -15.54 21.26 -0.05
N VAL A 697 -15.90 20.67 -1.18
CA VAL A 697 -17.24 20.71 -1.78
C VAL A 697 -17.72 19.29 -2.06
N GLU A 698 -18.98 19.03 -1.75
CA GLU A 698 -19.69 17.85 -2.23
C GLU A 698 -20.54 18.32 -3.40
N ALA A 699 -20.16 17.92 -4.61
CA ALA A 699 -20.87 18.25 -5.83
C ALA A 699 -21.18 16.99 -6.63
N GLU A 700 -22.29 17.02 -7.36
CA GLU A 700 -22.69 15.94 -8.24
C GLU A 700 -23.25 16.51 -9.54
N ASP A 701 -23.05 15.75 -10.61
CA ASP A 701 -23.72 16.00 -11.87
C ASP A 701 -25.01 15.18 -11.92
N PRO A 702 -26.19 15.80 -12.15
CA PRO A 702 -27.45 15.06 -12.22
C PRO A 702 -27.49 14.00 -13.33
N ASP A 703 -26.68 14.14 -14.38
CA ASP A 703 -26.59 13.17 -15.46
C ASP A 703 -25.54 12.08 -15.18
N GLY A 704 -24.85 12.16 -14.03
CA GLY A 704 -23.79 11.22 -13.64
C GLY A 704 -22.42 11.52 -14.24
N ASN A 705 -22.27 12.62 -14.96
CA ASN A 705 -21.03 13.00 -15.63
C ASN A 705 -19.87 13.24 -14.66
N ASN A 706 -18.65 13.13 -15.20
CA ASN A 706 -17.45 13.45 -14.45
C ASN A 706 -17.34 14.96 -14.22
N LEU A 707 -16.95 15.32 -12.99
CA LEU A 707 -16.74 16.70 -12.58
C LEU A 707 -15.26 16.98 -12.43
N PHE A 708 -14.86 18.18 -12.84
CA PHE A 708 -13.50 18.67 -12.73
C PHE A 708 -13.47 19.93 -11.86
N TYR A 709 -12.39 20.10 -11.09
CA TYR A 709 -12.27 21.14 -10.07
C TYR A 709 -11.04 22.01 -10.32
N LYS A 710 -11.19 23.32 -10.15
CA LYS A 710 -10.08 24.29 -10.19
C LYS A 710 -10.17 25.24 -9.01
N TRP A 711 -9.13 25.27 -8.17
CA TRP A 711 -9.09 26.10 -6.98
C TRP A 711 -8.28 27.38 -7.21
N TYR A 712 -8.66 28.45 -6.50
CA TYR A 712 -8.01 29.76 -6.55
C TYR A 712 -7.85 30.33 -5.15
N VAL A 713 -6.71 30.96 -4.89
CA VAL A 713 -6.42 31.78 -3.70
C VAL A 713 -6.08 33.19 -4.18
N ASN A 714 -6.86 34.19 -3.76
CA ASN A 714 -6.71 35.59 -4.20
C ASN A 714 -6.58 35.71 -5.72
N GLU A 715 -7.49 35.04 -6.45
CA GLU A 715 -7.56 34.99 -7.93
C GLU A 715 -6.41 34.21 -8.61
N SER A 716 -5.40 33.77 -7.85
CA SER A 716 -4.33 32.92 -8.36
C SER A 716 -4.74 31.45 -8.30
N CYS A 717 -4.65 30.75 -9.43
CA CYS A 717 -4.95 29.32 -9.51
C CYS A 717 -3.99 28.50 -8.64
N VAL A 718 -4.52 27.49 -7.94
CA VAL A 718 -3.74 26.52 -7.17
C VAL A 718 -3.61 25.24 -7.97
N ASP A 719 -2.55 25.13 -8.76
CA ASP A 719 -2.37 24.07 -9.76
C ASP A 719 -2.34 22.64 -9.18
N SER A 720 -1.93 22.49 -7.91
CA SER A 720 -1.90 21.19 -7.24
C SER A 720 -3.26 20.71 -6.74
N ALA A 721 -4.28 21.57 -6.74
CA ALA A 721 -5.61 21.27 -6.22
C ALA A 721 -6.61 21.09 -7.37
N THR A 722 -6.77 19.84 -7.81
CA THR A 722 -7.66 19.46 -8.92
C THR A 722 -8.86 18.60 -8.48
N GLY A 723 -9.00 18.35 -7.18
CA GLY A 723 -10.06 17.55 -6.59
C GLY A 723 -11.11 18.37 -5.83
N PRO A 724 -12.10 17.70 -5.21
CA PRO A 724 -13.18 18.34 -4.47
C PRO A 724 -12.75 18.95 -3.13
N ALA A 725 -11.50 18.76 -2.72
CA ALA A 725 -10.95 19.28 -1.48
C ALA A 725 -9.59 19.96 -1.68
N PHE A 726 -9.33 20.99 -0.89
CA PHE A 726 -8.11 21.79 -0.90
C PHE A 726 -7.75 22.17 0.54
N VAL A 727 -6.49 21.95 0.93
CA VAL A 727 -6.00 22.42 2.23
C VAL A 727 -5.31 23.77 2.04
N PHE A 728 -5.95 24.83 2.50
CA PHE A 728 -5.33 26.15 2.55
C PHE A 728 -4.30 26.18 3.67
N ARG A 729 -3.02 26.25 3.32
CA ARG A 729 -1.91 26.29 4.27
C ARG A 729 -1.35 27.70 4.36
N THR A 730 -1.11 28.15 5.57
CA THR A 730 -0.47 29.43 5.84
C THR A 730 0.87 29.20 6.51
N ASN A 731 1.81 30.13 6.35
CA ASN A 731 3.01 30.20 7.18
C ASN A 731 2.81 31.22 8.31
N PHE A 732 3.69 31.24 9.33
CA PHE A 732 3.54 32.16 10.47
C PHE A 732 3.54 33.65 10.09
N SER A 733 4.12 34.00 8.93
CA SER A 733 4.09 35.36 8.39
C SER A 733 2.82 35.71 7.60
N THR A 734 1.98 34.72 7.28
CA THR A 734 0.75 34.94 6.52
C THR A 734 -0.27 35.66 7.39
N SER A 735 -0.90 36.70 6.86
CA SER A 735 -1.95 37.44 7.55
C SER A 735 -2.90 38.12 6.57
N GLY A 736 -3.98 38.68 7.09
CA GLY A 736 -4.99 39.42 6.32
C GLY A 736 -6.08 38.51 5.76
N LYS A 737 -6.92 39.09 4.89
CA LYS A 737 -8.05 38.38 4.27
C LYS A 737 -7.61 37.69 2.99
N HIS A 738 -7.98 36.41 2.85
CA HIS A 738 -7.72 35.59 1.68
C HIS A 738 -9.04 35.09 1.10
N LYS A 739 -9.26 35.31 -0.20
CA LYS A 739 -10.43 34.79 -0.91
C LYS A 739 -10.08 33.46 -1.55
N ILE A 740 -10.84 32.42 -1.23
CA ILE A 740 -10.62 31.08 -1.79
C ILE A 740 -11.84 30.68 -2.60
N ARG A 741 -11.63 30.26 -3.85
CA ARG A 741 -12.68 29.86 -4.77
C ARG A 741 -12.42 28.47 -5.31
N VAL A 742 -13.46 27.66 -5.44
CA VAL A 742 -13.45 26.45 -6.28
C VAL A 742 -14.42 26.64 -7.44
N VAL A 743 -13.97 26.36 -8.66
CA VAL A 743 -14.79 26.24 -9.86
C VAL A 743 -14.97 24.75 -10.16
N ILE A 744 -16.21 24.34 -10.43
CA ILE A 744 -16.60 22.94 -10.66
C ILE A 744 -17.31 22.90 -12.02
N THR A 745 -16.90 21.99 -12.89
CA THR A 745 -17.39 21.95 -14.28
C THR A 745 -17.58 20.53 -14.78
N ASP A 746 -18.61 20.35 -15.62
CA ASP A 746 -18.82 19.19 -16.50
C ASP A 746 -18.33 19.50 -17.94
N ALA A 747 -17.59 20.61 -18.12
CA ALA A 747 -17.14 21.25 -19.36
C ALA A 747 -18.21 21.94 -20.23
N ILE A 748 -19.48 21.91 -19.85
CA ILE A 748 -20.51 22.76 -20.48
C ILE A 748 -20.95 23.87 -19.53
N SER A 749 -21.18 23.52 -18.28
CA SER A 749 -21.67 24.37 -17.22
C SER A 749 -20.62 24.49 -16.13
N GLU A 750 -20.49 25.69 -15.56
CA GLU A 750 -19.61 25.95 -14.44
C GLU A 750 -20.42 26.45 -13.26
N ILE A 751 -20.14 25.90 -12.08
CA ILE A 751 -20.62 26.38 -10.80
C ILE A 751 -19.42 26.68 -9.90
N ASN A 752 -19.59 27.48 -8.86
CA ASN A 752 -18.49 27.82 -7.96
C ASN A 752 -18.93 27.94 -6.50
N SER A 753 -17.95 27.85 -5.61
CA SER A 753 -18.09 28.20 -4.19
C SER A 753 -16.94 29.09 -3.75
N ASP A 754 -17.24 30.07 -2.89
CA ASP A 754 -16.29 31.07 -2.40
C ASP A 754 -16.23 31.06 -0.86
N TRP A 755 -15.02 31.16 -0.30
CA TRP A 755 -14.74 31.44 1.11
C TRP A 755 -13.92 32.73 1.24
N GLU A 756 -14.15 33.46 2.33
CA GLU A 756 -13.23 34.48 2.84
C GLU A 756 -12.59 33.96 4.13
N ILE A 757 -11.26 33.88 4.16
CA ILE A 757 -10.49 33.40 5.31
C ILE A 757 -9.72 34.59 5.90
N ASP A 758 -10.02 34.93 7.15
CA ASP A 758 -9.30 35.95 7.91
C ASP A 758 -8.12 35.30 8.65
N VAL A 759 -6.90 35.56 8.19
CA VAL A 759 -5.68 35.04 8.81
C VAL A 759 -5.13 36.06 9.78
N VAL A 760 -5.22 35.79 11.08
CA VAL A 760 -4.65 36.64 12.12
C VAL A 760 -3.15 36.37 12.28
N ASN A 761 -2.37 37.40 12.63
CA ASN A 761 -0.94 37.27 12.85
C ASN A 761 -0.61 36.20 13.90
N TYR A 762 0.32 35.31 13.57
CA TYR A 762 0.91 34.42 14.57
C TYR A 762 1.72 35.22 15.57
N LYS A 763 1.48 34.96 16.85
CA LYS A 763 2.28 35.49 17.96
C LYS A 763 3.19 34.37 18.42
N TYR A 764 4.49 34.52 18.20
CA TYR A 764 5.49 33.56 18.69
C TYR A 764 5.46 33.51 20.21
N PRO A 765 5.10 32.37 20.82
CA PRO A 765 5.14 32.23 22.26
C PRO A 765 6.58 32.33 22.73
N LYS A 766 6.78 33.04 23.83
CA LYS A 766 8.09 33.22 24.45
C LYS A 766 8.36 32.10 25.43
N ILE A 767 9.43 31.36 25.21
CA ILE A 767 9.85 30.22 26.02
C ILE A 767 11.12 30.61 26.76
N PHE A 768 11.11 30.42 28.07
CA PHE A 768 12.25 30.70 28.92
C PHE A 768 12.83 29.40 29.48
N PHE A 769 14.07 29.09 29.10
CA PHE A 769 14.88 28.06 29.75
C PHE A 769 15.56 28.69 30.97
N ASP A 770 15.12 28.26 32.14
CA ASP A 770 15.83 28.61 33.37
C ASP A 770 17.14 27.83 33.43
N GLU A 771 18.23 28.56 33.63
CA GLU A 771 19.56 28.00 33.80
C GLU A 771 20.23 28.58 35.07
N SER A 772 19.43 28.99 36.06
CA SER A 772 19.89 29.62 37.30
C SER A 772 20.04 28.68 38.51
N LYS A 773 19.58 27.42 38.40
CA LYS A 773 19.64 26.39 39.47
C LYS A 773 20.61 25.26 39.17
N ASN A 774 21.73 25.61 38.54
CA ASN A 774 22.79 24.68 38.15
C ASN A 774 22.25 23.47 37.36
N GLU A 775 21.32 23.75 36.45
CA GLU A 775 20.62 22.79 35.60
C GLU A 775 21.64 21.94 34.86
N ARG A 776 21.43 20.63 34.91
CA ARG A 776 22.29 19.66 34.20
C ARG A 776 22.17 19.77 32.69
N ASN A 777 21.10 20.38 32.20
CA ASN A 777 20.88 20.60 30.77
C ASN A 777 20.96 22.08 30.42
N THR A 778 21.38 22.35 29.20
CA THR A 778 21.52 23.72 28.71
C THR A 778 21.29 23.80 27.22
N ILE A 779 20.84 24.96 26.76
CA ILE A 779 20.82 25.31 25.34
C ILE A 779 22.07 26.12 24.93
N SER A 780 23.09 26.23 25.79
CA SER A 780 24.38 26.89 25.50
C SER A 780 25.52 25.87 25.39
N TYR A 781 26.17 25.82 24.22
CA TYR A 781 27.27 24.87 23.99
C TYR A 781 28.45 25.13 24.94
N GLU A 782 28.77 26.41 25.17
CA GLU A 782 29.84 26.79 26.10
C GLU A 782 29.58 26.32 27.53
N ARG A 783 28.30 26.29 27.95
CA ARG A 783 27.90 25.74 29.24
C ARG A 783 27.85 24.22 29.22
N ALA A 784 27.40 23.59 28.13
CA ALA A 784 27.38 22.14 27.99
C ALA A 784 28.79 21.54 28.18
N VAL A 785 29.81 22.15 27.58
CA VAL A 785 31.22 21.78 27.75
C VAL A 785 31.69 21.93 29.20
N LYS A 786 31.13 22.87 29.98
CA LYS A 786 31.45 23.02 31.41
C LYS A 786 30.73 21.99 32.28
N LEU A 787 29.48 21.66 31.95
CA LEU A 787 28.65 20.71 32.68
C LEU A 787 29.09 19.26 32.44
N ASN A 788 29.43 18.92 31.19
CA ASN A 788 29.94 17.60 30.81
C ASN A 788 31.04 17.74 29.74
N PRO A 789 32.32 17.90 30.14
CA PRO A 789 33.42 18.10 29.21
C PRO A 789 33.68 16.91 28.27
N GLU A 790 33.38 15.69 28.70
CA GLU A 790 33.62 14.47 27.93
C GLU A 790 32.49 14.18 26.93
N HIS A 791 31.25 14.53 27.29
CA HIS A 791 30.05 14.30 26.48
C HIS A 791 29.09 15.50 26.50
N PRO A 792 29.46 16.65 25.90
CA PRO A 792 28.62 17.85 25.91
C PRO A 792 27.26 17.62 25.23
N ASP A 793 27.19 16.75 24.22
CA ASP A 793 25.95 16.44 23.49
C ASP A 793 24.91 15.68 24.35
N TRP A 794 25.29 15.19 25.52
CA TRP A 794 24.37 14.52 26.46
C TRP A 794 23.65 15.49 27.41
N VAL A 795 24.07 16.75 27.43
CA VAL A 795 23.49 17.81 28.26
C VAL A 795 23.08 19.03 27.44
N PHE A 796 23.33 19.00 26.14
CA PHE A 796 23.05 20.08 25.20
C PHE A 796 21.70 19.85 24.50
N LEU A 797 20.86 20.88 24.48
CA LEU A 797 19.51 20.86 23.90
C LEU A 797 19.42 21.74 22.63
N ASN A 798 20.49 21.88 21.85
CA ASN A 798 20.52 22.85 20.75
C ASN A 798 19.74 22.42 19.53
N GLN A 799 19.69 21.12 19.24
CA GLN A 799 18.80 20.63 18.19
C GLN A 799 17.34 20.88 18.56
N LEU A 800 16.98 20.60 19.82
CA LEU A 800 15.66 20.91 20.34
C LEU A 800 15.35 22.40 20.22
N LYS A 801 16.27 23.27 20.68
CA LYS A 801 16.14 24.74 20.52
C LYS A 801 15.95 25.13 19.05
N SER A 802 16.77 24.59 18.15
CA SER A 802 16.67 24.88 16.72
C SER A 802 15.30 24.50 16.16
N ILE A 803 14.75 23.36 16.57
CA ILE A 803 13.38 22.94 16.22
C ILE A 803 12.36 23.95 16.76
N LEU A 804 12.47 24.34 18.03
CA LEU A 804 11.54 25.28 18.66
C LEU A 804 11.59 26.69 18.06
N GLU A 805 12.76 27.20 17.69
CA GLU A 805 12.93 28.57 17.18
C GLU A 805 12.18 28.85 15.87
N HIS A 806 11.67 27.81 15.21
CA HIS A 806 10.74 27.97 14.08
C HIS A 806 9.40 28.58 14.51
N ASN A 807 8.93 28.27 15.71
CA ASN A 807 7.56 28.56 16.18
C ASN A 807 7.54 29.33 17.51
N TYR A 808 8.69 29.48 18.16
CA TYR A 808 8.83 30.05 19.49
C TYR A 808 9.99 31.05 19.54
N ILE A 809 9.90 32.04 20.42
CA ILE A 809 11.05 32.85 20.82
C ILE A 809 11.67 32.15 22.03
N VAL A 810 12.86 31.59 21.88
CA VAL A 810 13.54 30.81 22.92
C VAL A 810 14.67 31.63 23.54
N GLU A 811 14.60 31.86 24.85
CA GLU A 811 15.61 32.61 25.60
C GLU A 811 16.06 31.82 26.84
N ARG A 812 17.26 32.15 27.36
CA ARG A 812 17.83 31.59 28.60
C ARG A 812 18.35 32.68 29.51
N SER A 813 18.49 32.38 30.80
CA SER A 813 19.23 33.21 31.75
C SER A 813 19.91 32.34 32.80
N GLU A 814 21.14 32.72 33.15
CA GLU A 814 21.90 32.13 34.27
C GLU A 814 21.71 32.93 35.58
N THR A 815 20.84 33.95 35.58
CA THR A 815 20.66 34.87 36.72
C THR A 815 19.26 34.76 37.35
N THR A 816 19.22 34.82 38.67
CA THR A 816 18.12 34.40 39.57
C THR A 816 16.97 35.38 39.74
N ASN A 817 16.83 36.43 38.93
CA ASN A 817 15.75 37.40 39.14
C ASN A 817 14.40 36.96 38.52
N PHE A 818 13.83 35.86 39.04
CA PHE A 818 12.53 35.31 38.64
C PHE A 818 11.38 36.33 38.73
N SER A 819 11.42 37.22 39.73
CA SER A 819 10.29 38.07 40.12
C SER A 819 9.86 39.08 39.05
N SER A 820 10.79 39.54 38.21
CA SER A 820 10.50 40.48 37.10
C SER A 820 10.65 39.86 35.71
N LEU A 821 11.37 38.74 35.59
CA LEU A 821 11.73 38.16 34.30
C LEU A 821 10.62 37.25 33.73
N ILE A 822 10.09 36.30 34.51
CA ILE A 822 9.28 35.21 33.95
C ILE A 822 7.90 35.66 33.43
N ASN A 823 7.40 36.79 33.93
CA ASN A 823 6.13 37.37 33.50
C ASN A 823 6.15 37.89 32.05
N ASN A 824 7.33 37.98 31.42
CA ASN A 824 7.46 38.35 30.00
C ASN A 824 7.39 37.14 29.06
N TYR A 825 7.24 35.93 29.60
CA TYR A 825 7.26 34.68 28.85
C TYR A 825 5.91 33.96 28.92
N ASP A 826 5.66 33.06 27.99
CA ASP A 826 4.43 32.27 27.92
C ASP A 826 4.59 30.90 28.58
N ALA A 827 5.80 30.34 28.52
CA ALA A 827 6.18 29.12 29.21
C ALA A 827 7.59 29.19 29.82
N LEU A 828 7.75 28.53 30.95
CA LEU A 828 8.99 28.31 31.68
C LEU A 828 9.37 26.83 31.55
N ILE A 829 10.62 26.56 31.20
CA ILE A 829 11.20 25.23 31.17
C ILE A 829 12.24 25.11 32.28
N LEU A 830 12.07 24.12 33.14
CA LEU A 830 13.03 23.72 34.17
C LEU A 830 13.63 22.38 33.75
N ALA A 831 14.89 22.38 33.35
CA ALA A 831 15.53 21.20 32.77
C ALA A 831 16.57 20.58 33.70
N ALA A 832 16.14 19.60 34.51
CA ALA A 832 16.97 18.88 35.47
C ALA A 832 17.72 19.83 36.45
N PRO A 833 16.99 20.64 37.25
CA PRO A 833 17.59 21.54 38.22
C PRO A 833 18.30 20.77 39.34
N ASP A 834 19.52 21.18 39.68
CA ASP A 834 20.36 20.54 40.69
C ASP A 834 20.25 21.25 42.06
N GLU A 835 20.00 22.57 42.05
CA GLU A 835 19.77 23.36 43.25
C GLU A 835 18.28 23.58 43.56
N SER A 836 17.98 23.79 44.83
CA SER A 836 16.62 24.00 45.30
C SER A 836 16.12 25.41 45.05
N PHE A 837 14.83 25.52 44.74
CA PHE A 837 14.15 26.81 44.66
C PHE A 837 13.84 27.32 46.07
N THR A 838 14.15 28.58 46.33
CA THR A 838 13.75 29.28 47.56
C THR A 838 12.23 29.43 47.60
N SER A 839 11.63 29.62 48.78
CA SER A 839 10.19 29.85 48.91
C SER A 839 9.69 31.05 48.09
N SER A 840 10.53 32.08 47.92
CA SER A 840 10.21 33.25 47.09
C SER A 840 10.12 32.89 45.59
N GLU A 841 11.05 32.08 45.09
CA GLU A 841 11.06 31.64 43.69
C GLU A 841 9.89 30.70 43.41
N ILE A 842 9.60 29.75 44.31
CA ILE A 842 8.42 28.89 44.22
C ILE A 842 7.15 29.74 44.11
N ASN A 843 6.98 30.74 45.00
CA ASN A 843 5.82 31.64 44.94
C ASN A 843 5.72 32.42 43.62
N ASN A 844 6.85 32.84 43.05
CA ASN A 844 6.86 33.52 41.75
C ASN A 844 6.43 32.57 40.62
N ILE A 845 6.93 31.33 40.61
CA ILE A 845 6.55 30.30 39.62
C ILE A 845 5.05 29.97 39.76
N LEU A 846 4.56 29.78 40.99
CA LEU A 846 3.15 29.52 41.25
C LEU A 846 2.27 30.67 40.76
N SER A 847 2.63 31.92 41.06
CA SER A 847 1.92 33.11 40.59
C SER A 847 1.94 33.22 39.07
N PHE A 848 3.07 32.92 38.42
CA PHE A 848 3.18 32.90 36.97
C PHE A 848 2.22 31.88 36.35
N VAL A 849 2.25 30.64 36.83
CA VAL A 849 1.35 29.58 36.32
C VAL A 849 -0.12 29.95 36.61
N GLU A 850 -0.43 30.41 37.82
CA GLU A 850 -1.79 30.80 38.20
C GLU A 850 -2.36 31.90 37.29
N ASN A 851 -1.53 32.87 36.90
CA ASN A 851 -1.89 33.97 35.99
C ASN A 851 -1.93 33.56 34.50
N GLY A 852 -1.67 32.30 34.20
CA GLY A 852 -1.79 31.72 32.88
C GLY A 852 -0.46 31.34 32.26
N GLY A 853 0.68 31.58 32.89
CA GLY A 853 1.98 31.04 32.47
C GLY A 853 1.96 29.51 32.42
N SER A 854 2.86 28.91 31.66
CA SER A 854 2.95 27.45 31.56
C SER A 854 4.29 26.93 32.03
N LEU A 855 4.31 25.72 32.59
CA LEU A 855 5.50 25.13 33.16
C LEU A 855 5.76 23.76 32.54
N PHE A 856 6.97 23.55 32.04
CA PHE A 856 7.47 22.24 31.63
C PHE A 856 8.66 21.89 32.52
N VAL A 857 8.54 20.82 33.30
CA VAL A 857 9.64 20.30 34.10
C VAL A 857 10.15 19.00 33.49
N ILE A 858 11.45 18.98 33.16
CA ILE A 858 12.20 17.79 32.78
C ILE A 858 12.98 17.38 34.04
N CYS A 859 12.72 16.20 34.58
CA CYS A 859 13.47 15.66 35.72
C CYS A 859 14.60 14.73 35.24
N ASP A 860 15.32 14.11 36.16
CA ASP A 860 16.32 13.07 35.87
C ASP A 860 16.49 12.22 37.16
N ALA A 861 16.82 10.93 37.04
CA ALA A 861 16.95 10.04 38.19
C ALA A 861 18.29 10.27 38.91
N GLY A 862 18.29 10.18 40.24
CA GLY A 862 19.47 10.48 41.06
C GLY A 862 19.71 11.97 41.32
N LEU A 863 18.76 12.85 40.95
CA LEU A 863 18.84 14.31 41.16
C LEU A 863 18.17 14.85 42.43
N ASN A 864 18.18 16.17 42.59
CA ASN A 864 17.63 16.89 43.73
C ASN A 864 16.14 16.57 43.99
N SER A 865 15.89 15.78 45.04
CA SER A 865 14.53 15.43 45.48
C SER A 865 13.72 16.63 46.01
N GLU A 866 14.35 17.78 46.28
CA GLU A 866 13.73 19.02 46.72
C GLU A 866 12.93 19.72 45.62
N ILE A 867 13.05 19.32 44.35
CA ILE A 867 12.13 19.75 43.27
C ILE A 867 10.67 19.46 43.62
N ASN A 868 10.43 18.47 44.48
CA ASN A 868 9.12 18.15 45.01
C ASN A 868 8.48 19.28 45.84
N ASN A 869 9.28 20.19 46.42
CA ASN A 869 8.76 21.40 47.09
C ASN A 869 7.99 22.30 46.11
N LEU A 870 8.34 22.27 44.82
CA LEU A 870 7.61 22.91 43.74
C LEU A 870 6.50 22.01 43.18
N LEU A 871 6.83 20.77 42.79
CA LEU A 871 5.91 19.89 42.04
C LEU A 871 4.65 19.51 42.82
N GLN A 872 4.74 19.36 44.15
CA GLN A 872 3.59 18.97 44.98
C GLN A 872 2.44 19.98 44.92
N ASN A 873 2.73 21.27 44.66
CA ASN A 873 1.70 22.30 44.48
C ASN A 873 0.82 22.05 43.25
N PHE A 874 1.33 21.28 42.28
CA PHE A 874 0.61 20.88 41.07
C PHE A 874 0.03 19.47 41.18
N GLY A 875 0.14 18.81 42.33
CA GLY A 875 -0.32 17.43 42.54
C GLY A 875 0.64 16.37 42.01
N ILE A 876 1.90 16.72 41.70
CA ILE A 876 2.90 15.81 41.13
C ILE A 876 4.03 15.62 42.14
N ARG A 877 4.54 14.39 42.27
CA ARG A 877 5.72 14.09 43.08
C ARG A 877 6.64 13.15 42.33
N LEU A 878 7.89 13.54 42.15
CA LEU A 878 8.96 12.69 41.62
C LEU A 878 9.42 11.73 42.73
N VAL A 879 9.46 10.44 42.41
CA VAL A 879 10.12 9.43 43.24
C VAL A 879 11.41 9.03 42.55
N ASN A 880 12.53 9.43 43.15
CA ASN A 880 13.84 9.46 42.53
C ASN A 880 14.57 8.10 42.57
N ASN A 881 13.87 7.05 42.17
CA ASN A 881 14.42 5.71 42.02
C ASN A 881 14.42 5.34 40.54
N LEU A 882 15.48 4.69 40.09
CA LEU A 882 15.65 4.29 38.70
C LEU A 882 14.55 3.31 38.30
N ILE A 883 13.92 3.53 37.15
CA ILE A 883 13.06 2.53 36.52
C ILE A 883 13.91 1.74 35.53
N CYS A 884 13.82 0.42 35.61
CA CYS A 884 14.43 -0.49 34.65
C CYS A 884 13.39 -1.34 33.91
N CYS A 885 13.75 -1.83 32.73
CA CYS A 885 13.01 -2.80 31.95
C CYS A 885 13.84 -4.05 31.66
N PRO A 886 13.20 -5.19 31.32
CA PRO A 886 13.93 -6.40 30.96
C PRO A 886 14.83 -6.13 29.75
N ALA A 887 16.15 -6.33 29.91
CA ALA A 887 17.09 -6.16 28.81
C ALA A 887 16.82 -7.24 27.74
N GLU A 888 16.45 -6.81 26.54
CA GLU A 888 16.63 -7.63 25.33
C GLU A 888 18.13 -7.73 25.03
N SER A 889 18.60 -8.81 24.38
CA SER A 889 20.03 -9.09 24.20
C SER A 889 20.81 -7.87 23.67
N GLY A 890 21.65 -7.26 24.52
CA GLY A 890 22.48 -6.10 24.19
C GLY A 890 21.84 -4.72 24.40
N SER A 891 20.64 -4.63 24.99
CA SER A 891 19.99 -3.36 25.37
C SER A 891 20.28 -2.94 26.81
N ASP A 892 20.28 -1.63 27.05
CA ASP A 892 20.44 -1.05 28.39
C ASP A 892 19.10 -1.16 29.15
N PRO A 893 19.05 -1.86 30.30
CA PRO A 893 17.82 -1.98 31.09
C PRO A 893 17.31 -0.62 31.63
N GLY A 894 18.15 0.42 31.68
CA GLY A 894 17.75 1.77 32.09
C GLY A 894 16.97 2.56 31.03
N ASN A 895 16.75 2.02 29.83
CA ASN A 895 16.12 2.75 28.72
C ASN A 895 14.76 2.17 28.30
N PRO A 896 13.73 2.19 29.18
CA PRO A 896 12.41 1.71 28.81
C PRO A 896 11.80 2.54 27.68
N VAL A 897 11.25 1.84 26.67
CA VAL A 897 10.41 2.45 25.63
C VAL A 897 8.96 2.48 26.11
N VAL A 898 8.37 3.66 26.11
CA VAL A 898 7.01 3.93 26.57
C VAL A 898 6.10 4.07 25.36
N LEU A 899 5.13 3.16 25.25
CA LEU A 899 4.11 3.12 24.20
C LEU A 899 2.69 3.32 24.74
N ASN A 900 2.53 3.34 26.07
CA ASN A 900 1.24 3.43 26.73
C ASN A 900 0.99 4.87 27.20
N PHE A 901 0.06 5.56 26.52
CA PHE A 901 -0.28 6.95 26.79
C PHE A 901 -1.78 7.13 27.04
N SER A 902 -2.10 8.04 27.97
CA SER A 902 -3.47 8.55 28.13
C SER A 902 -3.86 9.38 26.90
N ASN A 903 -5.16 9.40 26.57
CA ASN A 903 -5.66 10.31 25.55
C ASN A 903 -5.60 11.77 26.07
N HIS A 904 -4.52 12.47 25.75
CA HIS A 904 -4.27 13.84 26.19
C HIS A 904 -3.72 14.71 25.03
N PRO A 905 -4.12 15.99 24.87
CA PRO A 905 -3.68 16.79 23.73
C PRO A 905 -2.16 17.01 23.63
N SER A 906 -1.41 16.84 24.73
CA SER A 906 0.04 17.03 24.78
C SER A 906 0.85 15.89 24.15
N VAL A 907 0.27 14.71 23.92
CA VAL A 907 1.04 13.52 23.49
C VAL A 907 1.10 13.36 21.97
N GLY A 908 0.12 13.89 21.24
CA GLY A 908 -0.02 13.67 19.79
C GLY A 908 -0.80 12.39 19.46
N LYS A 909 -0.78 11.97 18.18
CA LYS A 909 -1.65 10.87 17.69
C LYS A 909 -1.01 9.48 17.82
N TYR A 910 0.31 9.40 17.73
CA TYR A 910 1.10 8.16 17.83
C TYR A 910 2.31 8.38 18.75
N PRO A 911 2.08 8.70 20.02
CA PRO A 911 3.15 9.03 20.94
C PRO A 911 4.07 7.83 21.20
N MET A 912 5.36 8.13 21.33
CA MET A 912 6.38 7.22 21.82
C MET A 912 7.37 8.03 22.64
N LEU A 913 7.94 7.42 23.68
CA LEU A 913 8.95 8.04 24.53
C LEU A 913 9.99 6.98 24.90
N GLU A 914 11.21 7.13 24.43
CA GLU A 914 12.34 6.34 24.91
C GLU A 914 12.97 7.11 26.08
N MET A 915 13.13 6.42 27.20
CA MET A 915 13.71 6.99 28.42
C MET A 915 15.22 6.71 28.46
N ASN A 916 15.95 7.53 29.22
CA ASN A 916 17.38 7.42 29.50
C ASN A 916 17.61 7.45 31.01
N TRP A 917 17.49 6.29 31.66
CA TRP A 917 17.68 6.11 33.10
C TRP A 917 16.72 6.95 33.96
N GLY A 918 15.45 7.05 33.55
CA GLY A 918 14.46 7.88 34.21
C GLY A 918 13.85 7.31 35.50
N ALA A 919 13.17 8.19 36.25
CA ALA A 919 12.46 7.85 37.48
C ALA A 919 10.94 7.75 37.28
N TYR A 920 10.14 7.63 38.35
CA TYR A 920 8.67 7.63 38.25
C TYR A 920 7.99 8.78 39.02
N LEU A 921 6.74 9.06 38.63
CA LEU A 921 5.88 10.09 39.22
C LEU A 921 4.73 9.47 40.01
N ILE A 922 4.37 10.13 41.10
CA ILE A 922 3.09 9.96 41.82
C ILE A 922 2.23 11.18 41.50
N THR A 923 0.98 10.96 41.10
CA THR A 923 0.02 12.02 40.76
C THR A 923 -1.15 12.03 41.74
N SER A 924 -1.69 13.23 41.97
CA SER A 924 -2.88 13.50 42.76
C SER A 924 -3.60 14.71 42.15
N SER A 925 -4.93 14.77 42.30
CA SER A 925 -5.73 15.88 41.75
C SER A 925 -5.15 17.24 42.18
N PRO A 926 -4.93 18.19 41.26
CA PRO A 926 -5.45 18.24 39.89
C PRO A 926 -4.60 17.55 38.80
N ALA A 927 -3.45 16.97 39.13
CA ALA A 927 -2.62 16.28 38.15
C ALA A 927 -3.24 14.97 37.64
N ILE A 928 -3.00 14.66 36.37
CA ILE A 928 -3.35 13.41 35.71
C ILE A 928 -2.08 12.75 35.13
N PRO A 929 -1.95 11.42 35.23
CA PRO A 929 -0.87 10.70 34.57
C PRO A 929 -1.15 10.58 33.05
N ILE A 930 -0.12 10.76 32.22
CA ILE A 930 -0.25 10.77 30.76
C ILE A 930 0.63 9.77 30.01
N ALA A 931 1.74 9.29 30.59
CA ALA A 931 2.55 8.22 30.00
C ALA A 931 2.94 7.18 31.06
N PHE A 932 2.93 5.90 30.68
CA PHE A 932 3.12 4.76 31.57
C PHE A 932 4.11 3.76 31.01
N THR A 933 5.02 3.26 31.83
CA THR A 933 5.87 2.12 31.47
C THR A 933 5.07 0.82 31.36
N GLU A 934 5.69 -0.21 30.78
CA GLU A 934 5.11 -1.56 30.74
C GLU A 934 5.02 -2.21 32.13
N SER A 935 4.07 -3.13 32.29
CA SER A 935 3.83 -3.82 33.57
C SER A 935 4.99 -4.69 34.07
N ASN A 936 5.94 -5.03 33.21
CA ASN A 936 7.12 -5.83 33.53
C ASN A 936 8.35 -4.97 33.93
N THR A 937 8.25 -3.64 33.89
CA THR A 937 9.28 -2.75 34.43
C THR A 937 9.34 -2.84 35.96
N TRP A 938 10.49 -2.49 36.53
CA TRP A 938 10.68 -2.46 37.98
C TRP A 938 11.41 -1.18 38.43
N CYS A 939 11.20 -0.83 39.69
CA CYS A 939 11.91 0.23 40.37
C CYS A 939 13.15 -0.39 41.02
N ASP A 940 14.33 -0.09 40.48
CA ASP A 940 15.61 -0.54 41.03
C ASP A 940 15.94 0.28 42.29
N ILE A 941 15.98 -0.40 43.44
CA ILE A 941 16.24 0.23 44.74
C ILE A 941 17.64 -0.04 45.27
N ASN A 942 18.35 -1.01 44.69
CA ASN A 942 19.68 -1.45 45.13
C ASN A 942 20.79 -1.07 44.12
N ASN A 943 20.41 -0.52 42.96
CA ASN A 943 21.25 -0.08 41.86
C ASN A 943 22.09 -1.22 41.24
N ASP A 944 21.54 -2.44 41.21
CA ASP A 944 22.18 -3.62 40.59
C ASP A 944 21.66 -3.93 39.18
N LEU A 945 20.70 -3.13 38.67
CA LEU A 945 20.09 -3.26 37.35
C LEU A 945 19.43 -4.62 37.11
N ALA A 946 19.20 -5.42 38.16
CA ALA A 946 18.63 -6.75 38.08
C ALA A 946 17.34 -6.82 38.89
N TYR A 947 16.27 -7.30 38.26
CA TYR A 947 14.99 -7.40 38.96
C TYR A 947 15.08 -8.31 40.20
N ASN A 948 14.73 -7.75 41.35
CA ASN A 948 14.56 -8.46 42.61
C ASN A 948 13.06 -8.62 42.93
N PRO A 949 12.58 -9.81 43.37
CA PRO A 949 11.18 -10.01 43.77
C PRO A 949 10.64 -9.03 44.83
N ASN A 950 11.50 -8.39 45.62
CA ASN A 950 11.11 -7.40 46.62
C ASN A 950 10.95 -5.97 46.05
N GLU A 951 11.34 -5.75 44.79
CA GLU A 951 11.21 -4.47 44.12
C GLU A 951 9.80 -4.24 43.58
N MET A 952 9.40 -2.97 43.58
CA MET A 952 8.12 -2.57 43.04
C MET A 952 8.11 -2.80 41.53
N LYS A 953 7.05 -3.44 41.02
CA LYS A 953 6.78 -3.56 39.60
C LYS A 953 5.88 -2.45 39.09
N GLY A 954 6.06 -2.10 37.82
CA GLY A 954 5.21 -1.17 37.10
C GLY A 954 3.78 -1.70 36.86
N PRO A 955 2.98 -0.96 36.07
CA PRO A 955 3.36 0.20 35.27
C PRO A 955 3.61 1.45 36.15
N PHE A 956 4.64 2.21 35.80
CA PHE A 956 4.99 3.46 36.46
C PHE A 956 4.55 4.66 35.62
N THR A 957 4.06 5.72 36.28
CA THR A 957 3.81 6.99 35.58
C THR A 957 5.15 7.68 35.34
N VAL A 958 5.42 8.08 34.11
CA VAL A 958 6.69 8.76 33.73
C VAL A 958 6.47 10.13 33.13
N MET A 959 5.21 10.46 32.84
CA MET A 959 4.81 11.80 32.44
C MET A 959 3.44 12.14 33.04
N ALA A 960 3.29 13.37 33.51
CA ALA A 960 2.05 13.87 34.10
C ALA A 960 1.73 15.28 33.59
N ALA A 961 0.44 15.62 33.55
CA ALA A 961 -0.06 16.95 33.24
C ALA A 961 -0.91 17.48 34.39
N SER A 962 -0.94 18.79 34.60
CA SER A 962 -1.76 19.45 35.61
C SER A 962 -2.25 20.82 35.12
N GLU A 963 -3.41 21.26 35.60
CA GLU A 963 -3.92 22.62 35.40
C GLU A 963 -3.94 23.34 36.74
N PHE A 964 -3.37 24.54 36.79
CA PHE A 964 -3.24 25.34 38.02
C PHE A 964 -3.57 26.81 37.73
N GLY A 965 -4.64 27.31 38.33
CA GLY A 965 -5.21 28.61 37.99
C GLY A 965 -5.61 28.67 36.51
N LYS A 966 -5.02 29.60 35.74
CA LYS A 966 -5.20 29.72 34.29
C LYS A 966 -4.09 29.03 33.48
N GLY A 967 -3.08 28.47 34.15
CA GLY A 967 -1.89 27.90 33.54
C GLY A 967 -1.92 26.38 33.48
N ARG A 968 -0.91 25.84 32.79
CA ARG A 968 -0.75 24.41 32.53
C ARG A 968 0.65 23.95 32.89
N VAL A 969 0.75 22.71 33.34
CA VAL A 969 2.01 22.11 33.79
C VAL A 969 2.18 20.74 33.15
N ILE A 970 3.37 20.45 32.62
CA ILE A 970 3.81 19.11 32.23
C ILE A 970 5.08 18.77 33.01
N VAL A 971 5.15 17.53 33.48
CA VAL A 971 6.35 16.98 34.12
C VAL A 971 6.69 15.66 33.44
N ILE A 972 7.93 15.52 33.00
CA ILE A 972 8.53 14.24 32.56
C ILE A 972 9.57 13.85 33.61
N SER A 973 9.55 12.59 34.02
CA SER A 973 10.41 12.08 35.11
C SER A 973 11.87 11.87 34.72
N ASP A 974 12.25 12.28 33.53
CA ASP A 974 13.50 11.96 32.86
C ASP A 974 13.91 13.06 31.88
N ASN A 975 15.16 13.05 31.43
CA ASN A 975 15.75 13.96 30.48
C ASN A 975 16.08 13.30 29.13
N PRO A 976 15.06 12.95 28.34
CA PRO A 976 15.24 12.17 27.12
C PRO A 976 15.43 13.05 25.87
N PHE A 977 15.68 14.36 26.03
CA PHE A 977 15.62 15.36 24.95
C PHE A 977 16.97 16.00 24.57
N HIS A 978 18.08 15.48 25.08
CA HIS A 978 19.41 15.98 24.72
C HIS A 978 19.85 15.54 23.32
N ASP A 979 20.71 16.32 22.69
CA ASP A 979 21.11 16.17 21.27
C ASP A 979 21.62 14.76 20.94
N GLY A 980 22.32 14.10 21.87
CA GLY A 980 22.77 12.70 21.70
C GLY A 980 21.65 11.66 21.60
N PHE A 981 20.49 11.91 22.21
CA PHE A 981 19.32 11.01 22.21
C PHE A 981 18.27 11.42 21.19
N LEU A 982 18.14 12.74 20.95
CA LEU A 982 17.21 13.31 19.98
C LEU A 982 17.50 12.84 18.54
N LEU A 983 18.76 12.52 18.23
CA LEU A 983 19.21 11.98 16.95
C LEU A 983 18.91 10.48 16.76
N ASN A 984 18.35 9.77 17.75
CA ASN A 984 17.99 8.37 17.60
C ASN A 984 16.84 8.24 16.57
N PRO A 985 17.09 7.74 15.35
CA PRO A 985 16.08 7.71 14.29
C PRO A 985 14.95 6.70 14.57
N LEU A 986 15.15 5.81 15.54
CA LEU A 986 14.21 4.75 15.91
C LEU A 986 13.14 5.24 16.89
N CYS A 987 13.43 6.28 17.69
CA CYS A 987 12.49 6.88 18.65
C CYS A 987 12.67 8.41 18.79
N PRO A 988 12.09 9.22 17.90
CA PRO A 988 12.18 10.67 17.96
C PRO A 988 11.30 11.22 19.10
N ASN A 989 11.92 11.51 20.26
CA ASN A 989 11.25 12.07 21.43
C ASN A 989 10.81 13.54 21.22
N ASP A 990 11.35 14.22 20.22
CA ASP A 990 11.07 15.62 19.89
C ASP A 990 9.59 15.89 19.57
N GLU A 991 8.89 14.95 18.93
CA GLU A 991 7.46 15.10 18.61
C GLU A 991 6.62 15.24 19.90
N LEU A 992 6.91 14.42 20.92
CA LEU A 992 6.25 14.48 22.22
C LEU A 992 6.52 15.81 22.93
N PHE A 993 7.77 16.27 22.90
CA PHE A 993 8.16 17.55 23.47
C PHE A 993 7.45 18.72 22.78
N TYR A 994 7.43 18.72 21.45
CA TYR A 994 6.80 19.75 20.63
C TYR A 994 5.28 19.80 20.86
N ASN A 995 4.60 18.64 20.88
CA ASN A 995 3.17 18.56 21.18
C ASN A 995 2.85 19.06 22.60
N SER A 996 3.73 18.75 23.56
CA SER A 996 3.63 19.23 24.93
C SER A 996 3.71 20.75 25.01
N LEU A 997 4.72 21.37 24.39
CA LEU A 997 4.85 22.83 24.33
C LEU A 997 3.71 23.50 23.57
N LYS A 998 3.21 22.88 22.50
CA LYS A 998 2.05 23.40 21.75
C LYS A 998 0.81 23.46 22.65
N TRP A 999 0.56 22.41 23.43
CA TRP A 999 -0.54 22.41 24.41
C TRP A 999 -0.32 23.43 25.53
N LEU A 1000 0.90 23.56 26.06
CA LEU A 1000 1.21 24.54 27.09
C LEU A 1000 0.96 25.98 26.60
N THR A 1001 1.32 26.29 25.35
CA THR A 1001 1.29 27.65 24.81
C THR A 1001 0.06 27.99 23.97
N GLU A 1002 -0.91 27.08 23.80
CA GLU A 1002 -2.01 27.23 22.82
C GLU A 1002 -2.79 28.56 22.97
N LYS A 1003 -2.91 29.05 24.22
CA LYS A 1003 -3.61 30.29 24.58
C LYS A 1003 -3.07 31.53 23.88
N VAL A 1004 -1.80 31.55 23.48
CA VAL A 1004 -1.14 32.71 22.85
C VAL A 1004 -1.75 33.02 21.48
N ASN A 1005 -2.13 31.96 20.76
CA ASN A 1005 -2.68 32.02 19.41
C ASN A 1005 -4.14 31.55 19.36
N ARG A 1006 -4.83 31.45 20.50
CA ARG A 1006 -6.23 31.01 20.52
C ARG A 1006 -7.13 32.07 19.90
N ILE A 1007 -7.83 31.71 18.82
CA ILE A 1007 -8.88 32.53 18.23
C ILE A 1007 -10.14 32.33 19.06
N THR A 1008 -10.55 33.36 19.79
CA THR A 1008 -11.81 33.32 20.53
C THR A 1008 -12.97 33.62 19.57
N SER A 1009 -13.74 32.59 19.20
CA SER A 1009 -15.13 32.79 18.82
C SER A 1009 -15.92 33.11 20.10
N ILE A 1010 -16.78 34.12 20.08
CA ILE A 1010 -17.78 34.31 21.15
C ILE A 1010 -18.85 33.23 20.93
N HIS A 1011 -18.62 32.03 21.48
CA HIS A 1011 -19.57 31.17 22.17
C HIS A 1011 -18.98 29.77 22.38
N GLU A 1012 -19.24 29.25 23.59
CA GLU A 1012 -18.81 27.99 24.20
C GLU A 1012 -17.39 27.97 24.78
N THR A 1013 -17.35 28.04 26.11
CA THR A 1013 -16.18 27.71 26.92
C THR A 1013 -15.75 26.28 26.62
N ASP A 1014 -14.64 26.08 25.91
CA ASP A 1014 -14.01 24.76 25.81
C ASP A 1014 -13.57 24.32 27.20
N ASN A 1015 -14.41 23.52 27.85
CA ASN A 1015 -14.00 22.66 28.93
C ASN A 1015 -13.42 21.40 28.26
N PRO A 1016 -12.14 21.05 28.46
CA PRO A 1016 -11.55 19.83 27.88
C PRO A 1016 -12.23 18.55 28.40
N PHE A 1017 -13.02 18.65 29.46
CA PHE A 1017 -13.88 17.59 29.95
C PHE A 1017 -15.27 17.68 29.33
N PRO A 1018 -15.90 16.53 29.00
CA PRO A 1018 -17.29 16.51 28.60
C PRO A 1018 -18.14 17.27 29.63
N THR A 1019 -18.98 18.20 29.19
CA THR A 1019 -19.77 19.04 30.10
C THR A 1019 -20.99 18.31 30.67
N MET A 1020 -21.33 17.14 30.13
CA MET A 1020 -22.45 16.32 30.57
C MET A 1020 -22.18 14.81 30.44
N PHE A 1021 -22.94 14.02 31.21
CA PHE A 1021 -23.02 12.58 31.01
C PHE A 1021 -23.71 12.31 29.67
N LYS A 1022 -23.13 11.44 28.84
CA LYS A 1022 -23.71 11.09 27.53
C LYS A 1022 -23.40 9.65 27.19
N LEU A 1023 -24.40 8.89 26.77
CA LEU A 1023 -24.22 7.58 26.16
C LEU A 1023 -24.42 7.70 24.65
N TYR A 1024 -23.42 7.29 23.87
CA TYR A 1024 -23.48 7.38 22.41
C TYR A 1024 -24.10 6.13 21.80
N GLN A 1025 -24.56 6.26 20.56
CA GLN A 1025 -25.00 5.13 19.76
C GLN A 1025 -23.82 4.19 19.47
N ASN A 1026 -24.00 2.89 19.65
CA ASN A 1026 -22.98 1.89 19.38
C ASN A 1026 -22.64 1.86 17.89
N PHE A 1027 -21.37 1.64 17.53
CA PHE A 1027 -20.92 1.52 16.15
C PHE A 1027 -20.00 0.31 15.95
N PRO A 1028 -20.26 -0.56 14.97
CA PRO A 1028 -21.39 -0.53 14.03
C PRO A 1028 -22.75 -0.86 14.70
N ASN A 1029 -23.84 -0.33 14.15
CA ASN A 1029 -25.23 -0.71 14.46
C ASN A 1029 -26.02 -0.86 13.13
N PRO A 1030 -26.37 -2.08 12.67
CA PRO A 1030 -26.29 -3.34 13.40
C PRO A 1030 -24.87 -3.80 13.75
N LEU A 1031 -24.74 -4.36 14.95
CA LEU A 1031 -23.54 -4.97 15.53
C LEU A 1031 -23.27 -6.32 14.81
N ASN A 1032 -22.06 -6.52 14.28
CA ASN A 1032 -21.61 -7.77 13.65
C ASN A 1032 -20.06 -7.94 13.62
N PRO A 1033 -19.45 -8.85 14.40
CA PRO A 1033 -19.95 -9.48 15.63
C PRO A 1033 -19.61 -8.66 16.89
N SER A 1034 -18.91 -7.53 16.77
CA SER A 1034 -18.59 -6.63 17.90
C SER A 1034 -19.01 -5.19 17.59
N THR A 1035 -19.21 -4.41 18.64
CA THR A 1035 -19.58 -2.99 18.54
C THR A 1035 -18.91 -2.21 19.65
N THR A 1036 -18.60 -0.97 19.36
CA THR A 1036 -17.99 -0.06 20.32
C THR A 1036 -19.07 0.86 20.88
N ILE A 1037 -19.18 0.90 22.21
CA ILE A 1037 -20.09 1.78 22.94
C ILE A 1037 -19.27 2.89 23.60
N ASN A 1038 -19.46 4.11 23.13
CA ASN A 1038 -18.81 5.30 23.70
C ASN A 1038 -19.72 5.97 24.72
N TYR A 1039 -19.14 6.54 25.78
CA TYR A 1039 -19.85 7.37 26.75
C TYR A 1039 -18.94 8.41 27.38
N THR A 1040 -19.51 9.50 27.90
CA THR A 1040 -18.80 10.57 28.57
C THR A 1040 -19.22 10.70 30.03
N ILE A 1041 -18.27 11.09 30.87
CA ILE A 1041 -18.44 11.40 32.29
C ILE A 1041 -17.98 12.85 32.49
N PRO A 1042 -18.85 13.76 32.96
CA PRO A 1042 -18.49 15.13 33.22
C PRO A 1042 -17.79 15.30 34.56
N ASN A 1043 -17.07 16.41 34.69
CA ASN A 1043 -16.50 16.80 35.97
C ASN A 1043 -17.59 17.36 36.89
N VAL A 1044 -18.04 16.54 37.84
CA VAL A 1044 -19.08 16.88 38.84
C VAL A 1044 -18.51 17.17 40.23
N GLY A 1045 -17.25 17.61 40.33
CA GLY A 1045 -16.60 17.95 41.60
C GLY A 1045 -16.18 16.75 42.46
N LYS A 1046 -16.16 15.53 41.90
CA LYS A 1046 -15.60 14.32 42.53
C LYS A 1046 -14.54 13.71 41.62
N SER A 1047 -13.44 13.24 42.20
CA SER A 1047 -12.31 12.63 41.45
C SER A 1047 -12.67 11.32 40.75
N LEU A 1048 -13.66 10.57 41.28
CA LEU A 1048 -14.16 9.34 40.69
C LEU A 1048 -15.68 9.22 40.86
N GLN A 1049 -16.35 8.70 39.85
CA GLN A 1049 -17.78 8.42 39.83
C GLN A 1049 -18.01 6.92 39.59
N GLN A 1050 -18.86 6.27 40.38
CA GLN A 1050 -19.26 4.88 40.11
C GLN A 1050 -20.10 4.84 38.83
N ILE A 1051 -19.67 4.05 37.86
CA ILE A 1051 -20.33 3.87 36.56
C ILE A 1051 -20.72 2.42 36.37
N THR A 1052 -21.96 2.19 35.97
CA THR A 1052 -22.44 0.88 35.55
C THR A 1052 -22.96 0.94 34.12
N LEU A 1053 -22.38 0.15 33.21
CA LEU A 1053 -22.85 -0.04 31.84
C LEU A 1053 -23.25 -1.50 31.63
N LYS A 1054 -24.53 -1.74 31.36
CA LYS A 1054 -25.11 -3.09 31.23
C LYS A 1054 -25.91 -3.24 29.95
N VAL A 1055 -25.94 -4.43 29.38
CA VAL A 1055 -26.74 -4.85 28.24
C VAL A 1055 -27.96 -5.63 28.73
N TYR A 1056 -29.12 -5.40 28.11
CA TYR A 1056 -30.40 -6.03 28.40
C TYR A 1056 -31.07 -6.53 27.12
N ASP A 1057 -31.88 -7.58 27.24
CA ASP A 1057 -32.79 -7.99 26.18
C ASP A 1057 -34.10 -7.17 26.17
N ILE A 1058 -35.00 -7.49 25.24
CA ILE A 1058 -36.30 -6.80 25.10
C ILE A 1058 -37.24 -7.00 26.32
N LEU A 1059 -36.99 -8.01 27.16
CA LEU A 1059 -37.74 -8.26 28.39
C LEU A 1059 -37.12 -7.56 29.61
N GLY A 1060 -36.01 -6.83 29.42
CA GLY A 1060 -35.29 -6.16 30.49
C GLY A 1060 -34.40 -7.08 31.32
N ARG A 1061 -34.11 -8.31 30.86
CA ARG A 1061 -33.18 -9.21 31.53
C ARG A 1061 -31.75 -8.79 31.22
N GLU A 1062 -30.90 -8.71 32.24
CA GLU A 1062 -29.48 -8.39 32.09
C GLU A 1062 -28.76 -9.52 31.33
N ILE A 1063 -28.11 -9.15 30.23
CA ILE A 1063 -27.38 -10.05 29.33
C ILE A 1063 -25.88 -9.97 29.57
N ALA A 1064 -25.35 -8.77 29.84
CA ALA A 1064 -23.94 -8.56 30.15
C ALA A 1064 -23.75 -7.30 30.98
N LYS A 1065 -22.71 -7.31 31.83
CA LYS A 1065 -22.20 -6.16 32.55
C LYS A 1065 -20.86 -5.79 31.93
N LEU A 1066 -20.78 -4.63 31.28
CA LEU A 1066 -19.61 -4.17 30.52
C LEU A 1066 -18.68 -3.31 31.37
N VAL A 1067 -19.26 -2.52 32.29
CA VAL A 1067 -18.52 -1.63 33.21
C VAL A 1067 -19.26 -1.64 34.54
N ASP A 1068 -18.54 -1.76 35.66
CA ASP A 1068 -19.05 -1.60 37.03
C ASP A 1068 -17.91 -1.19 37.97
N GLU A 1069 -17.41 0.02 37.76
CA GLU A 1069 -16.21 0.52 38.44
C GLU A 1069 -16.26 2.04 38.61
N TYR A 1070 -15.37 2.56 39.44
CA TYR A 1070 -15.16 4.00 39.63
C TYR A 1070 -14.33 4.55 38.47
N LYS A 1071 -14.86 5.53 37.73
CA LYS A 1071 -14.20 6.21 36.60
C LYS A 1071 -14.04 7.71 36.87
N ALA A 1072 -12.94 8.29 36.40
CA ALA A 1072 -12.71 9.73 36.42
C ALA A 1072 -13.59 10.47 35.39
N PRO A 1073 -13.66 11.81 35.41
CA PRO A 1073 -14.21 12.58 34.30
C PRO A 1073 -13.45 12.30 32.99
N GLY A 1074 -14.16 12.10 31.89
CA GLY A 1074 -13.54 11.77 30.59
C GLY A 1074 -14.48 11.10 29.60
N SER A 1075 -13.94 10.80 28.41
CA SER A 1075 -14.62 10.03 27.36
C SER A 1075 -14.09 8.60 27.39
N TYR A 1076 -15.01 7.64 27.42
CA TYR A 1076 -14.71 6.22 27.54
C TYR A 1076 -15.31 5.45 26.38
N SER A 1077 -14.67 4.33 26.07
CA SER A 1077 -15.10 3.41 25.04
C SER A 1077 -15.02 1.99 25.58
N VAL A 1078 -16.09 1.21 25.38
CA VAL A 1078 -16.08 -0.22 25.72
C VAL A 1078 -16.51 -1.03 24.50
N ASN A 1079 -15.78 -2.11 24.21
CA ASN A 1079 -16.18 -3.05 23.18
C ASN A 1079 -17.15 -4.07 23.76
N PHE A 1080 -18.27 -4.27 23.08
CA PHE A 1080 -19.21 -5.34 23.35
C PHE A 1080 -19.19 -6.36 22.22
N THR A 1081 -18.81 -7.58 22.57
CA THR A 1081 -18.94 -8.77 21.72
C THR A 1081 -19.92 -9.73 22.40
N PRO A 1082 -21.08 -10.04 21.79
CA PRO A 1082 -21.99 -11.04 22.31
C PRO A 1082 -21.28 -12.37 22.53
N THR A 1083 -21.44 -12.98 23.71
CA THR A 1083 -20.98 -14.36 23.95
C THR A 1083 -21.73 -15.33 23.04
N GLN A 1084 -21.12 -16.48 22.73
CA GLN A 1084 -21.77 -17.52 21.91
C GLN A 1084 -23.15 -17.85 22.53
N ASN A 1085 -24.23 -17.62 21.77
CA ASN A 1085 -25.67 -17.88 22.06
C ASN A 1085 -26.64 -16.67 22.18
N LEU A 1086 -26.27 -15.42 21.87
CA LEU A 1086 -27.29 -14.37 21.65
C LEU A 1086 -28.10 -14.64 20.36
N ALA A 1087 -29.43 -14.44 20.41
CA ALA A 1087 -30.28 -14.49 19.22
C ALA A 1087 -30.20 -13.18 18.43
N SER A 1088 -30.33 -13.20 17.09
CA SER A 1088 -30.50 -11.97 16.30
C SER A 1088 -31.72 -11.20 16.80
N GLY A 1089 -31.58 -9.89 17.01
CA GLY A 1089 -32.67 -9.11 17.59
C GLY A 1089 -32.24 -7.76 18.13
N VAL A 1090 -33.19 -7.13 18.82
CA VAL A 1090 -32.99 -5.82 19.45
C VAL A 1090 -32.55 -6.02 20.89
N TYR A 1091 -31.48 -5.34 21.27
CA TYR A 1091 -30.97 -5.28 22.64
C TYR A 1091 -30.85 -3.82 23.07
N PHE A 1092 -30.79 -3.60 24.38
CA PHE A 1092 -30.62 -2.28 24.97
C PHE A 1092 -29.35 -2.27 25.80
N TYR A 1093 -28.64 -1.16 25.83
CA TYR A 1093 -27.56 -0.94 26.78
C TYR A 1093 -27.81 0.35 27.55
N ARG A 1094 -27.54 0.30 28.85
CA ARG A 1094 -27.84 1.39 29.79
C ARG A 1094 -26.61 1.76 30.58
N LEU A 1095 -26.30 3.04 30.58
CA LEU A 1095 -25.29 3.66 31.44
C LEU A 1095 -26.00 4.25 32.66
N THR A 1096 -25.46 4.00 33.84
CA THR A 1096 -25.96 4.56 35.11
C THR A 1096 -24.79 5.17 35.88
N ALA A 1097 -24.97 6.39 36.38
CA ALA A 1097 -23.98 7.15 37.14
C ALA A 1097 -24.68 8.02 38.19
N GLY A 1098 -24.80 7.52 39.43
CA GLY A 1098 -25.59 8.21 40.46
C GLY A 1098 -27.07 8.36 40.05
N SER A 1099 -27.56 9.59 39.95
CA SER A 1099 -28.93 9.91 39.48
C SER A 1099 -29.08 9.95 37.96
N PHE A 1100 -27.98 9.90 37.19
CA PHE A 1100 -28.03 9.87 35.73
C PHE A 1100 -28.24 8.45 35.21
N SER A 1101 -29.16 8.29 34.25
CA SER A 1101 -29.33 7.05 33.50
C SER A 1101 -29.72 7.35 32.05
N ASP A 1102 -29.00 6.77 31.08
CA ASP A 1102 -29.31 6.85 29.65
C ASP A 1102 -29.30 5.44 29.05
N THR A 1103 -30.22 5.16 28.14
CA THR A 1103 -30.40 3.85 27.50
C THR A 1103 -30.45 4.02 25.98
N LYS A 1104 -29.68 3.22 25.26
CA LYS A 1104 -29.68 3.17 23.80
C LYS A 1104 -29.98 1.77 23.30
N LYS A 1105 -30.47 1.70 22.06
CA LYS A 1105 -30.82 0.45 21.37
C LYS A 1105 -29.68 0.01 20.46
N MET A 1106 -29.37 -1.27 20.44
CA MET A 1106 -28.51 -1.90 19.44
C MET A 1106 -29.24 -3.05 18.73
N ILE A 1107 -28.89 -3.32 17.48
CA ILE A 1107 -29.41 -4.44 16.70
C ILE A 1107 -28.27 -5.43 16.50
N PHE A 1108 -28.47 -6.68 16.91
CA PHE A 1108 -27.53 -7.77 16.63
C PHE A 1108 -28.04 -8.61 15.45
N LEU A 1109 -27.19 -8.80 14.44
CA LEU A 1109 -27.45 -9.67 13.29
C LEU A 1109 -26.42 -10.80 13.28
N LYS A 1110 -26.89 -12.03 13.45
CA LYS A 1110 -26.10 -13.26 13.32
C LYS A 1110 -25.90 -13.66 11.87
#